data_AF-A0A223AAZ0-F1
#
_entry.id   AF-A0A223AAZ0-F1
#
_cell.length_a   1.000
_cell.length_b   1.000
_cell.length_c   1.000
_cell.angle_alpha   90.00
_cell.angle_beta   90.00
_cell.angle_gamma   90.00
#
_symmetry.space_group_name_H-M   'P 1'
#
loop_
_entity.id
_entity.type
_entity.pdbx_description
1 polymer ?
#
loop_
_entity_poly.entity_id
_entity_poly.type
_entity_poly.pdbx_seq_one_letter_code
_entity_poly.pdbx_strand_id
1 'polypeptide(L)'
;MNAQLRRPMALIAGVIAALAICCGLMGAAHAGPLTAPADGTYLTYQYAGQRLYIGAIGSSEQGHVYCIEAGKASELSYSQEIALADTDQARRVAWLAEEYRESRDARIHAGIGVLAHRYFDLDANAWQSHWAVIQGQHPDLARTADELWNQAGQSMPASTQASYAYEEGLRSGTVSVGVKNSSGVMVAGVPYSVTLSGPAEFVGGGQRVQGVSADKTITHAWRATGEGEVSVSTTYQRPALQQLVSNQDYVRFAGNTDVPGSGVRFTVRKAFTPVLSTVAEQHVVDAGQPVADTVTSGVAGATDHWVPGLELNATGWYFDRIDPDALDGAISPEQGQSAEAFLDALASRGYTPAGYGEAVFDGPDQHATVQAHTADGEPYLAPVDGGFGTWVWAFERGRQSEQAREYMTQDVVTPFLEIPETNANRARVTVESTVTEHSATVGAELSDTITVSGFPDDHGSFDGDDAYGFGADTAYAQVRVWWAGDPADPTNDEAYRPDTVEEPQEDDNHRLLGVWEYPAVNGTIRVGGGAPDAHGEAVRITAEQHGWYVFVYSFAGDDRVMPVTSAYNDGWERTRVNEYDTPERPVITTQVGPETVNVGDPFHDTARITGDIPEGSFVVFDAYEAVPEGQEPGGNGKLVDAHRVPVDHTLPEQVVSSLEVRSEEPGLVYWRAALISGEGDVLATHELGVEGEVVTVEEPVEPVTPEKADPLPQAGSDLLAVFGVAVAALAVGAVMLASIRRRS
;
A
#
# COMPACT_ATOMS: atom_id res chain seq x y z
N MET A 1 14.53 -53.35 -4.67
CA MET A 1 15.82 -53.18 -5.38
C MET A 1 16.39 -51.84 -4.91
N ASN A 2 17.17 -51.87 -3.82
CA ASN A 2 18.65 -51.74 -3.81
C ASN A 2 19.11 -50.38 -4.38
N ALA A 3 19.80 -49.50 -3.65
CA ALA A 3 20.47 -49.63 -2.36
C ALA A 3 20.76 -48.26 -1.72
N GLN A 4 20.65 -48.23 -0.39
CA GLN A 4 21.60 -47.66 0.59
C GLN A 4 21.95 -46.16 0.64
N LEU A 5 21.65 -45.60 1.83
CA LEU A 5 22.51 -44.76 2.70
C LEU A 5 22.94 -43.38 2.18
N ARG A 6 22.29 -42.32 2.72
CA ARG A 6 22.92 -41.31 3.61
C ARG A 6 21.89 -40.25 4.05
N ARG A 7 21.72 -40.12 5.37
CA ARG A 7 21.05 -39.01 6.09
C ARG A 7 22.10 -37.93 6.44
N PRO A 8 21.71 -36.72 6.91
CA PRO A 8 22.26 -35.43 6.49
C PRO A 8 23.45 -34.90 7.33
N MET A 9 24.27 -34.04 6.70
CA MET A 9 25.21 -33.06 7.27
C MET A 9 24.53 -31.67 7.23
N ALA A 10 24.69 -30.72 8.15
CA ALA A 10 25.45 -30.61 9.39
C ALA A 10 24.81 -29.47 10.21
N LEU A 11 24.55 -29.71 11.50
CA LEU A 11 24.08 -28.73 12.48
C LEU A 11 25.02 -28.88 13.68
N ILE A 12 26.09 -28.07 13.73
CA ILE A 12 27.03 -28.03 14.87
C ILE A 12 27.52 -26.59 15.07
N ALA A 13 26.88 -25.88 16.00
CA ALA A 13 27.52 -24.84 16.81
C ALA A 13 26.67 -24.67 18.08
N GLY A 14 27.12 -25.24 19.20
CA GLY A 14 26.44 -24.97 20.49
C GLY A 14 26.32 -26.13 21.47
N VAL A 15 27.30 -27.03 21.59
CA VAL A 15 27.47 -27.82 22.83
C VAL A 15 28.97 -28.06 23.07
N ILE A 16 29.67 -27.07 23.63
CA ILE A 16 30.92 -27.29 24.38
C ILE A 16 30.82 -26.49 25.68
N ALA A 17 30.10 -27.03 26.66
CA ALA A 17 30.23 -26.67 28.08
C ALA A 17 29.42 -27.65 28.97
N ALA A 18 29.54 -28.97 28.76
CA ALA A 18 28.90 -29.96 29.64
C ALA A 18 29.59 -31.33 29.64
N LEU A 19 30.94 -31.35 29.60
CA LEU A 19 31.71 -32.58 29.79
C LEU A 19 33.00 -32.29 30.57
N ALA A 20 32.82 -31.97 31.86
CA ALA A 20 33.88 -31.98 32.86
C ALA A 20 33.29 -32.22 34.25
N ILE A 21 32.46 -33.26 34.42
CA ILE A 21 32.08 -33.77 35.74
C ILE A 21 32.26 -35.28 35.71
N CYS A 22 33.47 -35.70 36.07
CA CYS A 22 33.87 -36.99 36.65
C CYS A 22 35.39 -37.19 36.48
N CYS A 23 36.17 -36.20 36.91
CA CYS A 23 37.55 -36.43 37.34
C CYS A 23 37.59 -36.04 38.82
N GLY A 24 37.82 -37.02 39.69
CA GLY A 24 38.04 -36.77 41.11
C GLY A 24 39.16 -35.76 41.29
N LEU A 25 38.86 -34.68 42.00
CA LEU A 25 39.84 -33.67 42.40
C LEU A 25 40.88 -34.34 43.30
N MET A 26 42.06 -34.66 42.74
CA MET A 26 43.27 -34.71 43.55
C MET A 26 43.53 -33.28 44.03
N GLY A 27 43.27 -33.02 45.32
CA GLY A 27 43.59 -31.74 45.94
C GLY A 27 45.09 -31.44 45.74
N ALA A 28 45.40 -30.30 45.15
CA ALA A 28 46.78 -29.84 45.07
C ALA A 28 47.30 -29.66 46.50
N ALA A 29 48.36 -30.39 46.86
CA ALA A 29 49.01 -30.22 48.16
C ALA A 29 49.64 -28.83 48.20
N HIS A 30 49.00 -27.92 48.95
CA HIS A 30 49.52 -26.60 49.24
C HIS A 30 49.86 -26.54 50.73
N ALA A 31 51.13 -26.32 51.02
CA ALA A 31 51.62 -26.13 52.37
C ALA A 31 51.96 -24.66 52.59
N GLY A 32 51.51 -24.08 53.70
CA GLY A 32 51.66 -22.66 53.95
C GLY A 32 51.90 -22.33 55.42
N PRO A 33 52.62 -21.23 55.71
CA PRO A 33 52.79 -20.75 57.08
C PRO A 33 51.51 -20.11 57.59
N LEU A 34 51.29 -20.19 58.89
CA LEU A 34 50.30 -19.40 59.63
C LEU A 34 51.02 -18.45 60.57
N THR A 35 50.39 -17.32 60.87
CA THR A 35 50.86 -16.41 61.91
C THR A 35 50.15 -16.68 63.21
N ALA A 36 50.82 -16.38 64.33
CA ALA A 36 50.20 -16.44 65.64
C ALA A 36 48.94 -15.56 65.67
N PRO A 37 47.88 -15.97 66.39
CA PRO A 37 46.67 -15.19 66.46
C PRO A 37 46.97 -13.84 67.10
N ALA A 38 46.40 -12.77 66.55
CA ALA A 38 46.57 -11.45 67.11
C ALA A 38 45.87 -11.34 68.47
N ASP A 39 46.41 -10.50 69.35
CA ASP A 39 45.75 -10.20 70.61
C ASP A 39 44.35 -9.62 70.35
N GLY A 40 43.37 -10.08 71.14
CA GLY A 40 41.98 -9.70 70.97
C GLY A 40 41.19 -10.56 69.97
N THR A 41 41.74 -11.63 69.40
CA THR A 41 40.96 -12.54 68.52
C THR A 41 40.70 -13.92 69.13
N TYR A 42 40.97 -14.10 70.42
CA TYR A 42 40.74 -15.35 71.14
C TYR A 42 40.51 -15.11 72.63
N LEU A 43 39.82 -16.05 73.28
CA LEU A 43 39.75 -16.16 74.74
C LEU A 43 40.62 -17.31 75.21
N THR A 44 41.12 -17.23 76.44
CA THR A 44 41.94 -18.29 77.04
C THR A 44 41.13 -19.12 78.03
N TYR A 45 41.35 -20.43 78.08
CA TYR A 45 40.77 -21.32 79.10
C TYR A 45 41.82 -22.32 79.61
N GLN A 46 41.62 -22.82 80.82
CA GLN A 46 42.51 -23.80 81.46
C GLN A 46 41.92 -25.22 81.34
N TYR A 47 42.64 -26.16 80.73
CA TYR A 47 42.25 -27.56 80.63
C TYR A 47 43.47 -28.46 80.92
N ALA A 48 43.32 -29.44 81.81
CA ALA A 48 44.39 -30.37 82.20
C ALA A 48 45.74 -29.69 82.58
N GLY A 49 45.69 -28.48 83.19
CA GLY A 49 46.87 -27.71 83.60
C GLY A 49 47.54 -26.89 82.48
N GLN A 50 46.95 -26.84 81.29
CA GLN A 50 47.43 -26.06 80.15
C GLN A 50 46.50 -24.89 79.83
N ARG A 51 47.08 -23.74 79.45
CA ARG A 51 46.35 -22.57 78.94
C ARG A 51 46.15 -22.72 77.44
N LEU A 52 44.89 -22.87 77.01
CA LEU A 52 44.48 -23.08 75.63
C LEU A 52 43.63 -21.92 75.11
N TYR A 53 43.44 -21.84 73.79
CA TYR A 53 42.70 -20.77 73.13
C TYR A 53 41.39 -21.27 72.53
N ILE A 54 40.34 -20.46 72.63
CA ILE A 54 39.09 -20.63 71.88
C ILE A 54 38.84 -19.33 71.09
N GLY A 55 38.74 -19.45 69.78
CA GLY A 55 38.64 -18.35 68.85
C GLY A 55 39.56 -18.50 67.66
N ALA A 56 40.08 -17.39 67.14
CA ALA A 56 41.13 -17.48 66.13
C ALA A 56 42.40 -18.03 66.77
N ILE A 57 42.92 -19.12 66.22
CA ILE A 57 44.10 -19.83 66.72
C ILE A 57 45.34 -19.60 65.85
N GLY A 58 45.15 -18.88 64.75
CA GLY A 58 46.20 -18.34 63.90
C GLY A 58 45.61 -17.33 62.92
N SER A 59 46.40 -16.86 61.97
CA SER A 59 45.91 -16.14 60.80
C SER A 59 46.67 -16.52 59.54
N SER A 60 46.02 -16.34 58.40
CA SER A 60 46.55 -16.53 57.05
C SER A 60 46.30 -15.25 56.24
N GLU A 61 46.78 -15.20 54.99
CA GLU A 61 46.46 -14.10 54.07
C GLU A 61 44.95 -13.96 53.82
N GLN A 62 44.17 -15.04 53.96
CA GLN A 62 42.72 -15.05 53.76
C GLN A 62 41.93 -14.76 55.05
N GLY A 63 42.62 -14.46 56.15
CA GLY A 63 42.04 -14.09 57.44
C GLY A 63 42.29 -15.10 58.54
N HIS A 64 41.45 -15.05 59.58
CA HIS A 64 41.57 -15.89 60.77
C HIS A 64 41.32 -17.36 60.48
N VAL A 65 42.05 -18.21 61.21
CA VAL A 65 41.89 -19.67 61.19
C VAL A 65 41.31 -20.13 62.52
N TYR A 66 40.38 -21.06 62.48
CA TYR A 66 39.66 -21.59 63.64
C TYR A 66 39.88 -23.09 63.77
N CYS A 67 40.02 -23.58 65.00
CA CYS A 67 40.28 -25.00 65.26
C CYS A 67 39.05 -25.87 64.97
N ILE A 68 39.30 -27.06 64.40
CA ILE A 68 38.31 -28.12 64.22
C ILE A 68 38.84 -29.49 64.67
N GLU A 69 39.82 -29.52 65.58
CA GLU A 69 40.32 -30.77 66.15
C GLU A 69 40.77 -30.57 67.60
N ALA A 70 39.83 -30.77 68.52
CA ALA A 70 40.11 -30.66 69.95
C ALA A 70 41.14 -31.71 70.43
N GLY A 71 41.94 -31.36 71.44
CA GLY A 71 42.91 -32.28 72.05
C GLY A 71 44.23 -32.47 71.29
N LYS A 72 44.40 -31.85 70.12
CA LYS A 72 45.68 -31.80 69.39
C LYS A 72 46.45 -30.53 69.69
N ALA A 73 47.77 -30.59 69.52
CA ALA A 73 48.64 -29.42 69.67
C ALA A 73 48.55 -28.55 68.42
N SER A 74 48.30 -27.25 68.60
CA SER A 74 48.29 -26.28 67.51
C SER A 74 49.66 -26.17 66.85
N GLU A 75 49.67 -26.09 65.53
CA GLU A 75 50.85 -25.79 64.72
C GLU A 75 50.61 -24.56 63.84
N LEU A 76 51.62 -23.69 63.69
CA LEU A 76 51.55 -22.48 62.84
C LEU A 76 51.94 -22.78 61.38
N SER A 77 51.53 -23.94 60.88
CA SER A 77 51.72 -24.39 59.51
C SER A 77 50.60 -25.35 59.13
N TYR A 78 50.37 -25.57 57.84
CA TYR A 78 49.49 -26.63 57.33
C TYR A 78 50.11 -27.26 56.08
N SER A 79 49.70 -28.48 55.78
CA SER A 79 50.26 -29.32 54.71
C SER A 79 49.35 -29.45 53.49
N GLN A 80 48.05 -29.25 53.66
CA GLN A 80 47.05 -29.41 52.62
C GLN A 80 45.84 -28.49 52.87
N GLU A 81 45.20 -28.03 51.79
CA GLU A 81 43.90 -27.36 51.82
C GLU A 81 42.83 -28.28 51.22
N ILE A 82 41.70 -28.42 51.91
CA ILE A 82 40.56 -29.23 51.47
C ILE A 82 39.33 -28.34 51.40
N ALA A 83 38.74 -28.21 50.21
CA ALA A 83 37.46 -27.51 50.05
C ALA A 83 36.35 -28.26 50.80
N LEU A 84 35.60 -27.55 51.65
CA LEU A 84 34.48 -28.16 52.38
C LEU A 84 33.22 -28.21 51.51
N ALA A 85 32.38 -29.21 51.79
CA ALA A 85 31.07 -29.32 51.15
C ALA A 85 30.22 -28.09 51.45
N ASP A 86 29.51 -27.61 50.43
CA ASP A 86 28.66 -26.43 50.49
C ASP A 86 27.37 -26.70 51.28
N THR A 87 27.46 -26.55 52.61
CA THR A 87 26.39 -26.79 53.59
C THR A 87 25.98 -25.48 54.26
N ASP A 88 24.78 -25.41 54.84
CA ASP A 88 24.33 -24.23 55.61
C ASP A 88 25.31 -23.89 56.74
N GLN A 89 25.86 -24.92 57.40
CA GLN A 89 26.89 -24.77 58.43
C GLN A 89 28.16 -24.11 57.88
N ALA A 90 28.66 -24.59 56.75
CA ALA A 90 29.90 -24.08 56.17
C ALA A 90 29.73 -22.63 55.71
N ARG A 91 28.61 -22.32 55.08
CA ARG A 91 28.32 -20.96 54.61
C ARG A 91 28.17 -19.96 55.76
N ARG A 92 27.53 -20.34 56.87
CA ARG A 92 27.38 -19.45 58.05
C ARG A 92 28.72 -19.16 58.71
N VAL A 93 29.55 -20.18 58.92
CA VAL A 93 30.88 -19.99 59.50
C VAL A 93 31.78 -19.19 58.55
N ALA A 94 31.68 -19.42 57.23
CA ALA A 94 32.40 -18.63 56.23
C ALA A 94 31.96 -17.15 56.23
N TRP A 95 30.64 -16.89 56.25
CA TRP A 95 30.09 -15.54 56.30
C TRP A 95 30.54 -14.80 57.57
N LEU A 96 30.50 -15.45 58.73
CA LEU A 96 30.99 -14.86 59.99
C LEU A 96 32.50 -14.59 59.96
N ALA A 97 33.29 -15.52 59.39
CA ALA A 97 34.73 -15.36 59.26
C ALA A 97 35.12 -14.22 58.31
N GLU A 98 34.29 -13.94 57.29
CA GLU A 98 34.47 -12.81 56.39
C GLU A 98 33.98 -11.48 57.01
N GLU A 99 32.74 -11.44 57.51
CA GLU A 99 32.13 -10.24 58.12
C GLU A 99 33.00 -9.68 59.25
N TYR A 100 33.52 -10.56 60.10
CA TYR A 100 34.35 -10.17 61.23
C TYR A 100 35.85 -10.30 60.97
N ARG A 101 36.30 -10.41 59.70
CA ARG A 101 37.72 -10.59 59.36
C ARG A 101 38.63 -9.52 59.97
N GLU A 102 38.16 -8.27 60.00
CA GLU A 102 38.91 -7.13 60.52
C GLU A 102 38.61 -6.81 61.99
N SER A 103 37.70 -7.58 62.63
CA SER A 103 37.33 -7.39 64.02
C SER A 103 38.48 -7.79 64.96
N ARG A 104 38.56 -7.12 66.12
CA ARG A 104 39.47 -7.48 67.22
C ARG A 104 38.68 -7.78 68.51
N ASP A 105 37.46 -8.27 68.35
CA ASP A 105 36.62 -8.69 69.47
C ASP A 105 36.83 -10.18 69.78
N ALA A 106 37.47 -10.43 70.93
CA ALA A 106 37.83 -11.77 71.35
C ALA A 106 36.59 -12.66 71.58
N ARG A 107 35.46 -12.08 71.99
CA ARG A 107 34.21 -12.83 72.22
C ARG A 107 33.58 -13.27 70.90
N ILE A 108 33.60 -12.41 69.89
CA ILE A 108 33.09 -12.74 68.55
C ILE A 108 33.89 -13.90 67.98
N HIS A 109 35.23 -13.79 67.94
CA HIS A 109 36.05 -14.85 67.39
C HIS A 109 35.97 -16.13 68.22
N ALA A 110 35.94 -16.06 69.55
CA ALA A 110 35.69 -17.22 70.40
C ALA A 110 34.35 -17.89 70.07
N GLY A 111 33.29 -17.12 69.82
CA GLY A 111 32.00 -17.63 69.36
C GLY A 111 32.10 -18.33 68.00
N ILE A 112 32.81 -17.75 67.02
CA ILE A 112 33.08 -18.40 65.73
C ILE A 112 33.87 -19.70 65.93
N GLY A 113 34.87 -19.71 66.82
CA GLY A 113 35.64 -20.92 67.17
C GLY A 113 34.76 -22.02 67.79
N VAL A 114 33.79 -21.65 68.64
CA VAL A 114 32.79 -22.60 69.16
C VAL A 114 31.94 -23.18 68.03
N LEU A 115 31.52 -22.36 67.06
CA LEU A 115 30.75 -22.83 65.92
C LEU A 115 31.58 -23.74 64.99
N ALA A 116 32.86 -23.42 64.79
CA ALA A 116 33.78 -24.24 64.02
C ALA A 116 33.90 -25.65 64.62
N HIS A 117 34.20 -25.75 65.92
CA HIS A 117 34.22 -27.03 66.61
C HIS A 117 32.83 -27.72 66.63
N ARG A 118 31.75 -26.97 66.89
CA ARG A 118 30.39 -27.55 66.98
C ARG A 118 29.96 -28.29 65.71
N TYR A 119 30.37 -27.81 64.53
CA TYR A 119 29.90 -28.36 63.25
C TYR A 119 30.96 -29.12 62.46
N PHE A 120 32.25 -28.92 62.75
CA PHE A 120 33.35 -29.48 61.95
C PHE A 120 34.40 -30.23 62.77
N ASP A 121 34.27 -30.36 64.10
CA ASP A 121 35.31 -31.05 64.89
C ASP A 121 35.49 -32.52 64.47
N LEU A 122 36.75 -32.92 64.25
CA LEU A 122 37.12 -34.27 63.86
C LEU A 122 37.11 -35.27 65.02
N ASP A 123 37.15 -34.80 66.28
CA ASP A 123 37.01 -35.56 67.52
C ASP A 123 35.96 -34.93 68.44
N ALA A 124 34.71 -35.32 68.20
CA ALA A 124 33.55 -34.85 68.99
C ALA A 124 33.66 -35.14 70.50
N ASN A 125 34.33 -36.23 70.91
CA ASN A 125 34.46 -36.59 72.33
C ASN A 125 35.48 -35.69 73.03
N ALA A 126 36.60 -35.41 72.37
CA ALA A 126 37.57 -34.44 72.85
C ALA A 126 36.90 -33.05 72.92
N TRP A 127 36.18 -32.63 71.88
CA TRP A 127 35.48 -31.35 71.89
C TRP A 127 34.48 -31.25 73.04
N GLN A 128 33.65 -32.27 73.28
CA GLN A 128 32.67 -32.26 74.38
C GLN A 128 33.33 -32.04 75.75
N SER A 129 34.50 -32.67 75.97
CA SER A 129 35.28 -32.53 77.20
C SER A 129 35.85 -31.11 77.36
N HIS A 130 36.37 -30.53 76.29
CA HIS A 130 36.87 -29.15 76.27
C HIS A 130 35.74 -28.14 76.44
N TRP A 131 34.61 -28.35 75.75
CA TRP A 131 33.44 -27.49 75.78
C TRP A 131 32.87 -27.35 77.20
N ALA A 132 32.75 -28.44 77.95
CA ALA A 132 32.29 -28.40 79.34
C ALA A 132 33.14 -27.47 80.23
N VAL A 133 34.46 -27.45 80.00
CA VAL A 133 35.39 -26.58 80.74
C VAL A 133 35.34 -25.14 80.24
N ILE A 134 35.24 -24.93 78.92
CA ILE A 134 35.05 -23.61 78.33
C ILE A 134 33.77 -22.96 78.86
N GLN A 135 32.66 -23.69 78.92
CA GLN A 135 31.39 -23.18 79.46
C GLN A 135 31.49 -22.77 80.93
N GLY A 136 32.27 -23.51 81.74
CA GLY A 136 32.49 -23.15 83.14
C GLY A 136 33.29 -21.86 83.34
N GLN A 137 34.21 -21.53 82.42
CA GLN A 137 35.08 -20.35 82.51
C GLN A 137 34.53 -19.14 81.73
N HIS A 138 33.76 -19.39 80.66
CA HIS A 138 33.16 -18.40 79.77
C HIS A 138 31.66 -18.69 79.57
N PRO A 139 30.81 -18.49 80.60
CA PRO A 139 29.41 -18.93 80.58
C PRO A 139 28.55 -18.26 79.49
N ASP A 140 28.90 -17.05 79.07
CA ASP A 140 28.19 -16.31 78.01
C ASP A 140 28.47 -16.84 76.59
N LEU A 141 29.55 -17.62 76.40
CA LEU A 141 30.06 -17.94 75.07
C LEU A 141 29.09 -18.79 74.24
N ALA A 142 28.29 -19.64 74.90
CA ALA A 142 27.24 -20.40 74.24
C ALA A 142 26.18 -19.47 73.61
N ARG A 143 25.73 -18.46 74.36
CA ARG A 143 24.77 -17.46 73.88
C ARG A 143 25.36 -16.64 72.74
N THR A 144 26.62 -16.20 72.86
CA THR A 144 27.31 -15.48 71.77
C THR A 144 27.40 -16.32 70.49
N ALA A 145 27.74 -17.61 70.60
CA ALA A 145 27.76 -18.50 69.44
C ALA A 145 26.37 -18.62 68.80
N ASP A 146 25.30 -18.73 69.59
CA ASP A 146 23.93 -18.83 69.07
C ASP A 146 23.44 -17.49 68.45
N GLU A 147 23.83 -16.34 69.01
CA GLU A 147 23.56 -15.01 68.45
C GLU A 147 24.24 -14.85 67.08
N LEU A 148 25.53 -15.18 66.98
CA LEU A 148 26.28 -15.17 65.72
C LEU A 148 25.69 -16.14 64.69
N TRP A 149 25.27 -17.33 65.14
CA TRP A 149 24.63 -18.32 64.28
C TRP A 149 23.33 -17.80 63.66
N ASN A 150 22.49 -17.14 64.47
CA ASN A 150 21.24 -16.55 64.03
C ASN A 150 21.47 -15.36 63.09
N GLN A 151 22.41 -14.49 63.42
CA GLN A 151 22.82 -13.37 62.57
C GLN A 151 23.27 -13.86 61.18
N ALA A 152 24.16 -14.86 61.13
CA ALA A 152 24.61 -15.42 59.87
C ALA A 152 23.45 -15.95 59.01
N GLY A 153 22.46 -16.62 59.64
CA GLY A 153 21.28 -17.10 58.94
C GLY A 153 20.39 -16.01 58.35
N GLN A 154 20.36 -14.85 58.99
CA GLN A 154 19.57 -13.69 58.58
C GLN A 154 20.30 -12.78 57.59
N SER A 155 21.62 -12.87 57.47
CA SER A 155 22.40 -11.94 56.63
C SER A 155 23.00 -12.59 55.39
N MET A 156 23.21 -13.90 55.41
CA MET A 156 23.93 -14.59 54.35
C MET A 156 23.11 -14.67 53.04
N PRO A 157 23.73 -14.44 51.88
CA PRO A 157 23.05 -14.57 50.60
C PRO A 157 22.74 -16.03 50.26
N ALA A 158 21.48 -16.30 49.89
CA ALA A 158 20.95 -17.63 49.63
C ALA A 158 20.35 -17.81 48.24
N SER A 159 19.87 -16.74 47.60
CA SER A 159 19.34 -16.77 46.23
C SER A 159 19.34 -15.37 45.62
N THR A 160 19.03 -15.27 44.33
CA THR A 160 18.63 -14.00 43.69
C THR A 160 17.15 -14.03 43.36
N GLN A 161 16.56 -12.85 43.23
CA GLN A 161 15.27 -12.63 42.57
C GLN A 161 15.54 -11.85 41.27
N ALA A 162 15.07 -12.37 40.14
CA ALA A 162 15.07 -11.68 38.87
C ALA A 162 13.63 -11.47 38.36
N SER A 163 13.36 -10.31 37.77
CA SER A 163 12.12 -10.00 37.06
C SER A 163 12.43 -9.13 35.84
N TYR A 164 11.49 -9.02 34.91
CA TYR A 164 11.61 -8.13 33.76
C TYR A 164 10.33 -7.32 33.56
N ALA A 165 10.45 -6.22 32.83
CA ALA A 165 9.33 -5.41 32.36
C ALA A 165 9.65 -4.87 30.96
N TYR A 166 8.62 -4.70 30.12
CA TYR A 166 8.73 -4.05 28.82
C TYR A 166 8.53 -2.53 28.96
N GLU A 167 9.21 -1.75 28.12
CA GLU A 167 9.06 -0.29 28.03
C GLU A 167 8.52 0.12 26.65
N GLU A 168 9.20 -0.29 25.58
CA GLU A 168 8.75 -0.05 24.20
C GLU A 168 8.45 -1.38 23.51
N GLY A 169 7.21 -1.87 23.66
CA GLY A 169 6.80 -3.14 23.08
C GLY A 169 7.75 -4.28 23.43
N LEU A 170 8.19 -5.02 22.41
CA LEU A 170 9.20 -6.08 22.54
C LEU A 170 10.64 -5.61 22.26
N ARG A 171 10.86 -4.30 22.04
CA ARG A 171 12.18 -3.74 21.68
C ARG A 171 13.04 -3.38 22.87
N SER A 172 12.44 -2.96 23.96
CA SER A 172 13.18 -2.49 25.12
C SER A 172 12.44 -2.75 26.40
N GLY A 173 13.19 -2.69 27.50
CA GLY A 173 12.64 -2.86 28.81
C GLY A 173 13.72 -2.91 29.87
N THR A 174 13.37 -3.48 31.01
CA THR A 174 14.28 -3.62 32.14
C THR A 174 14.33 -5.04 32.68
N VAL A 175 15.47 -5.38 33.29
CA VAL A 175 15.66 -6.54 34.15
C VAL A 175 16.00 -6.04 35.54
N SER A 176 15.22 -6.43 36.54
CA SER A 176 15.46 -6.09 37.94
C SER A 176 16.00 -7.30 38.69
N VAL A 177 17.08 -7.12 39.46
CA VAL A 177 17.74 -8.17 40.23
C VAL A 177 17.93 -7.76 41.69
N GLY A 178 17.69 -8.67 42.62
CA GLY A 178 18.02 -8.52 44.04
C GLY A 178 18.62 -9.80 44.60
N VAL A 179 19.44 -9.70 45.66
CA VAL A 179 20.00 -10.86 46.38
C VAL A 179 19.21 -11.04 47.67
N LYS A 180 18.79 -12.27 47.98
CA LYS A 180 17.98 -12.60 49.15
C LYS A 180 18.68 -13.58 50.07
N ASN A 181 18.41 -13.46 51.37
CA ASN A 181 18.76 -14.48 52.36
C ASN A 181 17.78 -15.67 52.32
N SER A 182 18.02 -16.66 53.19
CA SER A 182 17.18 -17.87 53.29
C SER A 182 15.73 -17.59 53.74
N SER A 183 15.49 -16.45 54.39
CA SER A 183 14.17 -15.96 54.81
C SER A 183 13.45 -15.12 53.75
N GLY A 184 14.06 -14.91 52.57
CA GLY A 184 13.49 -14.11 51.48
C GLY A 184 13.66 -12.59 51.60
N VAL A 185 14.43 -12.10 52.57
CA VAL A 185 14.73 -10.67 52.78
C VAL A 185 15.92 -10.25 51.91
N MET A 186 15.89 -9.04 51.36
CA MET A 186 16.98 -8.49 50.53
C MET A 186 18.25 -8.27 51.34
N VAL A 187 19.39 -8.62 50.76
CA VAL A 187 20.73 -8.50 51.35
C VAL A 187 21.54 -7.51 50.52
N ALA A 188 22.05 -6.46 51.16
CA ALA A 188 22.93 -5.48 50.52
C ALA A 188 24.40 -5.92 50.57
N GLY A 189 25.23 -5.35 49.70
CA GLY A 189 26.69 -5.54 49.73
C GLY A 189 27.21 -6.81 49.05
N VAL A 190 26.34 -7.57 48.37
CA VAL A 190 26.72 -8.84 47.72
C VAL A 190 26.98 -8.59 46.24
N PRO A 191 28.20 -8.83 45.73
CA PRO A 191 28.48 -8.76 44.31
C PRO A 191 27.63 -9.75 43.51
N TYR A 192 27.08 -9.30 42.38
CA TYR A 192 26.28 -10.12 41.48
C TYR A 192 26.59 -9.82 40.02
N SER A 193 26.16 -10.73 39.13
CA SER A 193 26.14 -10.51 37.70
C SER A 193 24.81 -10.94 37.09
N VAL A 194 24.43 -10.27 36.00
CA VAL A 194 23.28 -10.63 35.17
C VAL A 194 23.79 -10.85 33.75
N THR A 195 23.32 -11.90 33.09
CA THR A 195 23.70 -12.23 31.71
C THR A 195 22.46 -12.54 30.88
N LEU A 196 22.33 -11.84 29.77
CA LEU A 196 21.32 -12.08 28.74
C LEU A 196 21.87 -13.10 27.74
N SER A 197 21.08 -14.11 27.39
CA SER A 197 21.37 -15.04 26.32
C SER A 197 20.20 -15.02 25.33
N GLY A 198 20.46 -14.56 24.12
CA GLY A 198 19.45 -14.30 23.10
C GLY A 198 19.70 -12.97 22.37
N PRO A 199 18.77 -12.53 21.52
CA PRO A 199 18.92 -11.33 20.69
C PRO A 199 18.60 -10.05 21.46
N ALA A 200 19.27 -9.83 22.60
CA ALA A 200 19.20 -8.61 23.38
C ALA A 200 20.53 -8.27 24.03
N GLU A 201 20.71 -7.00 24.36
CA GLU A 201 21.87 -6.47 25.09
C GLU A 201 21.45 -5.40 26.11
N PHE A 202 22.31 -5.14 27.09
CA PHE A 202 22.07 -4.06 28.04
C PHE A 202 22.36 -2.69 27.42
N VAL A 203 21.64 -1.67 27.90
CA VAL A 203 21.93 -0.27 27.53
C VAL A 203 23.32 0.09 28.05
N GLY A 204 24.21 0.51 27.15
CA GLY A 204 25.65 0.65 27.40
C GLY A 204 26.50 -0.43 26.70
N GLY A 205 25.85 -1.44 26.11
CA GLY A 205 26.45 -2.46 25.26
C GLY A 205 26.75 -3.77 25.98
N GLY A 206 26.68 -4.87 25.23
CA GLY A 206 27.05 -6.20 25.70
C GLY A 206 25.94 -6.93 26.47
N GLN A 207 26.18 -8.22 26.72
CA GLN A 207 25.17 -9.14 27.26
C GLN A 207 25.32 -9.39 28.76
N ARG A 208 26.28 -8.76 29.43
CA ARG A 208 26.58 -9.01 30.85
C ARG A 208 26.81 -7.71 31.60
N VAL A 209 26.14 -7.58 32.74
CA VAL A 209 26.35 -6.50 33.71
C VAL A 209 26.74 -7.08 35.07
N GLN A 210 27.50 -6.31 35.83
CA GLN A 210 27.91 -6.63 37.19
C GLN A 210 27.48 -5.50 38.13
N GLY A 211 27.20 -5.83 39.38
CA GLY A 211 26.83 -4.85 40.39
C GLY A 211 26.99 -5.38 41.80
N VAL A 212 26.62 -4.56 42.78
CA VAL A 212 26.57 -4.91 44.20
C VAL A 212 25.15 -4.74 44.68
N SER A 213 24.59 -5.74 45.37
CA SER A 213 23.18 -5.74 45.79
C SER A 213 22.89 -4.66 46.82
N ALA A 214 21.61 -4.28 46.93
CA ALA A 214 21.07 -3.35 47.91
C ALA A 214 19.95 -4.00 48.72
N ASP A 215 19.35 -3.24 49.64
CA ASP A 215 18.12 -3.61 50.36
C ASP A 215 16.85 -3.58 49.48
N LYS A 216 17.04 -3.38 48.17
CA LYS A 216 16.02 -3.37 47.11
C LYS A 216 16.57 -3.97 45.82
N THR A 217 15.71 -4.22 44.84
CA THR A 217 16.13 -4.62 43.50
C THR A 217 16.84 -3.50 42.76
N ILE A 218 17.83 -3.87 41.95
CA ILE A 218 18.56 -2.97 41.05
C ILE A 218 18.13 -3.28 39.62
N THR A 219 17.86 -2.24 38.85
CA THR A 219 17.27 -2.33 37.52
C THR A 219 18.32 -2.03 36.45
N HIS A 220 18.34 -2.85 35.40
CA HIS A 220 19.22 -2.73 34.23
C HIS A 220 18.36 -2.66 32.97
N ALA A 221 18.50 -1.60 32.19
CA ALA A 221 17.78 -1.45 30.93
C ALA A 221 18.40 -2.32 29.83
N TRP A 222 17.58 -2.86 28.95
CA TRP A 222 17.99 -3.68 27.81
C TRP A 222 17.30 -3.24 26.52
N ARG A 223 17.91 -3.60 25.38
CA ARG A 223 17.34 -3.43 24.04
C ARG A 223 17.49 -4.69 23.21
N ALA A 224 16.51 -4.93 22.33
CA ALA A 224 16.51 -6.02 21.37
C ALA A 224 17.52 -5.76 20.25
N THR A 225 18.25 -6.79 19.85
CA THR A 225 19.17 -6.77 18.70
C THR A 225 18.66 -7.61 17.54
N GLY A 226 17.55 -8.33 17.74
CA GLY A 226 16.88 -9.16 16.74
C GLY A 226 15.55 -9.68 17.27
N GLU A 227 15.10 -10.83 16.78
CA GLU A 227 13.85 -11.47 17.20
C GLU A 227 14.11 -12.83 17.84
N GLY A 228 13.48 -13.12 18.98
CA GLY A 228 13.55 -14.42 19.63
C GLY A 228 13.42 -14.39 21.15
N GLU A 229 13.55 -15.56 21.78
CA GLU A 229 13.57 -15.69 23.24
C GLU A 229 14.91 -15.19 23.81
N VAL A 230 14.83 -14.47 24.93
CA VAL A 230 15.95 -14.06 25.77
C VAL A 230 15.85 -14.78 27.11
N SER A 231 16.90 -15.48 27.48
CA SER A 231 17.08 -16.05 28.81
C SER A 231 17.99 -15.17 29.66
N VAL A 232 17.49 -14.73 30.81
CA VAL A 232 18.26 -14.02 31.83
C VAL A 232 18.79 -15.03 32.84
N SER A 233 20.10 -15.07 33.02
CA SER A 233 20.75 -15.79 34.12
C SER A 233 21.40 -14.81 35.08
N THR A 234 21.36 -15.13 36.37
CA THR A 234 22.04 -14.34 37.40
C THR A 234 23.05 -15.18 38.14
N THR A 235 24.13 -14.56 38.59
CA THR A 235 25.04 -15.14 39.59
C THR A 235 25.23 -14.16 40.72
N TYR A 236 25.56 -14.66 41.90
CA TYR A 236 25.91 -13.82 43.04
C TYR A 236 27.06 -14.47 43.81
N GLN A 237 27.81 -13.66 44.55
CA GLN A 237 28.91 -14.15 45.35
C GLN A 237 28.43 -14.69 46.69
N ARG A 238 28.95 -15.86 47.06
CA ARG A 238 28.69 -16.50 48.35
C ARG A 238 30.00 -16.91 49.03
N PRO A 239 30.14 -16.65 50.35
CA PRO A 239 31.29 -17.08 51.14
C PRO A 239 31.45 -18.61 51.15
N ALA A 240 32.68 -19.08 50.99
CA ALA A 240 33.03 -20.50 51.11
C ALA A 240 34.02 -20.75 52.27
N LEU A 241 33.98 -21.97 52.81
CA LEU A 241 34.88 -22.43 53.87
C LEU A 241 35.80 -23.53 53.34
N GLN A 242 37.03 -23.57 53.84
CA GLN A 242 37.96 -24.66 53.56
C GLN A 242 38.63 -25.15 54.83
N GLN A 243 39.00 -26.42 54.85
CA GLN A 243 39.79 -27.06 55.87
C GLN A 243 41.28 -26.95 55.54
N LEU A 244 42.11 -26.71 56.56
CA LEU A 244 43.56 -26.78 56.48
C LEU A 244 44.02 -27.97 57.32
N VAL A 245 44.73 -28.90 56.68
CA VAL A 245 45.23 -30.12 57.33
C VAL A 245 46.58 -29.86 57.98
N SER A 246 46.68 -30.06 59.29
CA SER A 246 47.89 -29.84 60.08
C SER A 246 48.00 -30.89 61.20
N ASN A 247 48.87 -30.70 62.19
CA ASN A 247 48.85 -31.55 63.39
C ASN A 247 47.55 -31.37 64.21
N GLN A 248 46.94 -30.19 64.08
CA GLN A 248 45.59 -29.87 64.51
C GLN A 248 44.88 -29.23 63.33
N ASP A 249 43.78 -29.81 62.86
CA ASP A 249 43.10 -29.28 61.68
C ASP A 249 42.31 -28.00 61.96
N TYR A 250 42.23 -27.15 60.93
CA TYR A 250 41.63 -25.82 61.01
C TYR A 250 40.61 -25.58 59.90
N VAL A 251 39.74 -24.58 60.08
CA VAL A 251 38.94 -23.99 59.00
C VAL A 251 39.24 -22.52 58.83
N ARG A 252 39.21 -22.05 57.58
CA ARG A 252 39.26 -20.64 57.23
C ARG A 252 38.30 -20.28 56.10
N PHE A 253 38.01 -19.00 55.98
CA PHE A 253 37.36 -18.44 54.81
C PHE A 253 38.21 -18.73 53.56
N ALA A 254 37.58 -19.29 52.53
CA ALA A 254 38.23 -19.75 51.30
C ALA A 254 38.13 -18.74 50.15
N GLY A 255 37.45 -17.61 50.35
CA GLY A 255 37.05 -16.70 49.28
C GLY A 255 35.55 -16.73 49.01
N ASN A 256 35.12 -15.80 48.17
CA ASN A 256 33.77 -15.78 47.62
C ASN A 256 33.73 -16.61 46.34
N THR A 257 32.67 -17.37 46.17
CA THR A 257 32.41 -18.18 44.98
C THR A 257 31.18 -17.67 44.25
N ASP A 258 31.24 -17.62 42.92
CA ASP A 258 30.08 -17.29 42.09
C ASP A 258 29.14 -18.48 42.03
N VAL A 259 27.89 -18.25 42.45
CA VAL A 259 26.85 -19.28 42.48
C VAL A 259 25.66 -18.87 41.60
N PRO A 260 25.07 -19.81 40.85
CA PRO A 260 23.89 -19.52 40.04
C PRO A 260 22.70 -19.07 40.89
N GLY A 261 21.98 -18.07 40.41
CA GLY A 261 20.74 -17.56 40.99
C GLY A 261 19.50 -17.91 40.16
N SER A 262 18.40 -17.22 40.41
CA SER A 262 17.19 -17.30 39.58
C SER A 262 17.37 -16.64 38.22
N GLY A 263 16.55 -17.06 37.26
CA GLY A 263 16.51 -16.51 35.91
C GLY A 263 15.07 -16.31 35.45
N VAL A 264 14.91 -15.49 34.42
CA VAL A 264 13.62 -15.24 33.76
C VAL A 264 13.80 -15.36 32.26
N ARG A 265 12.69 -15.56 31.55
CA ARG A 265 12.68 -15.61 30.08
C ARG A 265 11.62 -14.66 29.56
N PHE A 266 11.90 -14.03 28.43
CA PHE A 266 10.98 -13.15 27.72
C PHE A 266 11.30 -13.13 26.23
N THR A 267 10.34 -12.72 25.40
CA THR A 267 10.54 -12.61 23.94
C THR A 267 10.88 -11.17 23.58
N VAL A 268 11.75 -10.99 22.60
CA VAL A 268 12.10 -9.67 22.06
C VAL A 268 11.93 -9.65 20.54
N ARG A 269 11.74 -8.45 20.00
CA ARG A 269 11.72 -8.21 18.56
C ARG A 269 12.22 -6.80 18.28
N LYS A 270 13.33 -6.68 17.54
CA LYS A 270 13.85 -5.39 17.07
C LYS A 270 12.94 -4.77 16.00
N ALA A 271 12.48 -5.55 15.03
CA ALA A 271 11.65 -5.04 13.94
C ALA A 271 10.21 -4.71 14.37
N PHE A 272 9.51 -3.88 13.59
CA PHE A 272 8.03 -3.78 13.60
C PHE A 272 7.48 -4.09 12.22
N THR A 273 6.18 -4.35 12.18
CA THR A 273 5.39 -4.52 10.97
C THR A 273 4.41 -3.34 10.87
N PRO A 274 4.79 -2.27 10.14
CA PRO A 274 3.83 -1.21 9.82
C PRO A 274 2.71 -1.76 8.94
N VAL A 275 1.58 -1.07 8.92
CA VAL A 275 0.49 -1.31 7.97
C VAL A 275 0.01 0.01 7.38
N LEU A 276 -0.62 -0.07 6.21
CA LEU A 276 -1.38 1.01 5.59
C LEU A 276 -2.82 0.54 5.48
N SER A 277 -3.76 1.44 5.77
CA SER A 277 -5.15 1.30 5.32
C SER A 277 -5.54 2.56 4.57
N THR A 278 -6.27 2.42 3.49
CA THR A 278 -6.54 3.51 2.58
C THR A 278 -8.05 3.59 2.31
N VAL A 279 -8.53 4.76 1.93
CA VAL A 279 -9.91 4.98 1.48
C VAL A 279 -9.94 6.06 0.40
N ALA A 280 -10.37 5.71 -0.81
CA ALA A 280 -10.59 6.68 -1.88
C ALA A 280 -11.50 7.82 -1.40
N GLU A 281 -11.08 9.06 -1.60
CA GLU A 281 -11.80 10.24 -1.07
C GLU A 281 -13.22 10.37 -1.63
N GLN A 282 -13.43 9.89 -2.85
CA GLN A 282 -14.70 9.91 -3.55
C GLN A 282 -14.96 8.54 -4.15
N HIS A 283 -16.15 8.00 -3.88
CA HIS A 283 -16.60 6.73 -4.44
C HIS A 283 -17.00 6.86 -5.92
N VAL A 284 -17.40 8.07 -6.34
CA VAL A 284 -17.70 8.43 -7.73
C VAL A 284 -17.00 9.76 -8.06
N VAL A 285 -16.27 9.82 -9.17
CA VAL A 285 -15.47 10.97 -9.60
C VAL A 285 -15.87 11.38 -11.02
N ASP A 286 -16.16 12.66 -11.25
CA ASP A 286 -16.51 13.16 -12.58
C ASP A 286 -15.29 13.29 -13.50
N ALA A 287 -15.47 13.00 -14.79
CA ALA A 287 -14.47 13.28 -15.82
C ALA A 287 -13.91 14.71 -15.71
N GLY A 288 -12.58 14.81 -15.62
CA GLY A 288 -11.84 16.06 -15.46
C GLY A 288 -11.66 16.52 -14.00
N GLN A 289 -12.22 15.82 -13.01
CA GLN A 289 -11.93 16.08 -11.59
C GLN A 289 -10.68 15.34 -11.13
N PRO A 290 -9.93 15.89 -10.15
CA PRO A 290 -8.80 15.19 -9.58
C PRO A 290 -9.24 13.99 -8.73
N VAL A 291 -8.40 12.96 -8.73
CA VAL A 291 -8.56 11.78 -7.86
C VAL A 291 -7.68 11.95 -6.62
N ALA A 292 -8.17 11.54 -5.46
CA ALA A 292 -7.44 11.58 -4.21
C ALA A 292 -7.77 10.38 -3.32
N ASP A 293 -6.89 10.11 -2.37
CA ASP A 293 -7.00 9.01 -1.41
C ASP A 293 -6.61 9.47 0.00
N THR A 294 -7.27 8.92 1.03
CA THR A 294 -6.87 9.06 2.42
C THR A 294 -6.08 7.83 2.87
N VAL A 295 -4.78 8.03 3.08
CA VAL A 295 -3.86 7.00 3.55
C VAL A 295 -3.69 7.08 5.06
N THR A 296 -3.85 5.96 5.74
CA THR A 296 -3.71 5.85 7.20
C THR A 296 -2.59 4.89 7.57
N SER A 297 -1.64 5.34 8.40
CA SER A 297 -0.57 4.50 8.93
C SER A 297 -1.01 3.69 10.16
N GLY A 298 -0.41 2.52 10.36
CA GLY A 298 -0.69 1.70 11.54
C GLY A 298 0.37 0.65 11.82
N VAL A 299 0.05 -0.30 12.69
CA VAL A 299 0.88 -1.49 12.98
C VAL A 299 0.04 -2.76 13.01
N ALA A 300 0.63 -3.90 12.63
CA ALA A 300 -0.09 -5.16 12.40
C ALA A 300 -0.73 -5.82 13.65
N GLY A 301 -0.52 -5.29 14.86
CA GLY A 301 -1.15 -5.82 16.06
C GLY A 301 -0.80 -5.09 17.35
N ALA A 302 -1.54 -5.39 18.42
CA ALA A 302 -1.48 -4.65 19.70
C ALA A 302 -0.14 -4.73 20.46
N THR A 303 0.70 -5.73 20.15
CA THR A 303 2.05 -5.87 20.73
C THR A 303 3.14 -5.28 19.84
N ASP A 304 2.76 -4.82 18.65
CA ASP A 304 3.64 -4.08 17.78
C ASP A 304 3.50 -2.59 18.04
N HIS A 305 4.60 -1.89 17.90
CA HIS A 305 4.65 -0.47 18.20
C HIS A 305 5.50 0.21 17.13
N TRP A 306 5.02 1.34 16.64
CA TRP A 306 5.81 2.22 15.81
C TRP A 306 7.05 2.67 16.58
N VAL A 307 8.20 2.75 15.91
CA VAL A 307 9.43 3.21 16.54
C VAL A 307 9.35 4.73 16.73
N PRO A 308 9.45 5.27 17.96
CA PRO A 308 9.25 6.69 18.21
C PRO A 308 10.13 7.59 17.33
N GLY A 309 9.50 8.50 16.59
CA GLY A 309 10.18 9.46 15.71
C GLY A 309 10.80 8.85 14.45
N LEU A 310 10.46 7.60 14.11
CA LEU A 310 10.89 6.97 12.86
C LEU A 310 9.93 7.33 11.74
N GLU A 311 10.40 8.12 10.78
CA GLU A 311 9.64 8.45 9.57
C GLU A 311 9.67 7.28 8.58
N LEU A 312 8.49 6.95 8.01
CA LEU A 312 8.32 6.05 6.87
C LEU A 312 7.65 6.80 5.71
N ASN A 313 8.21 6.65 4.51
CA ASN A 313 7.66 7.18 3.26
C ASN A 313 6.78 6.13 2.59
N ALA A 314 5.52 6.45 2.33
CA ALA A 314 4.62 5.65 1.52
C ALA A 314 4.58 6.14 0.06
N THR A 315 4.47 5.20 -0.87
CA THR A 315 4.27 5.48 -2.30
C THR A 315 2.97 4.85 -2.75
N GLY A 316 2.17 5.58 -3.52
CA GLY A 316 0.88 5.18 -4.05
C GLY A 316 0.87 5.16 -5.57
N TRP A 317 0.11 4.23 -6.13
CA TRP A 317 -0.14 4.05 -7.56
C TRP A 317 -1.65 3.98 -7.78
N TYR A 318 -2.18 4.91 -8.55
CA TYR A 318 -3.58 4.92 -8.99
C TYR A 318 -3.70 4.26 -10.36
N PHE A 319 -4.65 3.35 -10.50
CA PHE A 319 -4.99 2.66 -11.73
C PHE A 319 -6.35 3.12 -12.20
N ASP A 320 -6.53 3.31 -13.50
CA ASP A 320 -7.79 3.74 -14.13
C ASP A 320 -8.25 2.73 -15.18
N ARG A 321 -9.42 3.00 -15.80
CA ARG A 321 -10.01 2.21 -16.90
C ARG A 321 -10.09 0.71 -16.60
N ILE A 322 -10.38 0.37 -15.35
CA ILE A 322 -10.61 -1.01 -14.95
C ILE A 322 -12.00 -1.42 -15.41
N ASP A 323 -12.05 -2.56 -16.09
CA ASP A 323 -13.28 -3.16 -16.63
C ASP A 323 -14.21 -3.61 -15.48
N PRO A 324 -15.54 -3.44 -15.62
CA PRO A 324 -16.50 -3.93 -14.63
C PRO A 324 -16.34 -5.43 -14.27
N ASP A 325 -15.98 -6.28 -15.24
CA ASP A 325 -15.79 -7.72 -15.01
C ASP A 325 -14.61 -8.03 -14.07
N ALA A 326 -13.71 -7.06 -13.85
CA ALA A 326 -12.59 -7.18 -12.92
C ALA A 326 -12.97 -6.92 -11.46
N LEU A 327 -14.20 -6.47 -11.17
CA LEU A 327 -14.71 -6.26 -9.81
C LEU A 327 -15.08 -7.61 -9.13
N ASP A 328 -14.23 -8.63 -9.27
CA ASP A 328 -14.46 -9.99 -8.74
C ASP A 328 -13.75 -10.26 -7.40
N GLY A 329 -13.09 -9.24 -6.85
CA GLY A 329 -12.47 -9.23 -5.53
C GLY A 329 -11.03 -8.73 -5.54
N ALA A 330 -10.55 -8.33 -4.35
CA ALA A 330 -9.21 -7.76 -4.22
C ALA A 330 -8.10 -8.76 -4.56
N ILE A 331 -7.12 -8.30 -5.34
CA ILE A 331 -5.88 -9.03 -5.61
C ILE A 331 -4.88 -8.67 -4.53
N SER A 332 -4.60 -9.60 -3.62
CA SER A 332 -3.64 -9.37 -2.53
C SER A 332 -2.21 -9.73 -2.93
N PRO A 333 -1.20 -8.99 -2.45
CA PRO A 333 0.20 -9.39 -2.61
C PRO A 333 0.51 -10.69 -1.87
N GLU A 334 1.43 -11.49 -2.41
CA GLU A 334 1.95 -12.67 -1.71
C GLU A 334 2.74 -12.26 -0.47
N GLN A 335 2.86 -13.17 0.51
CA GLN A 335 3.59 -12.88 1.74
C GLN A 335 5.06 -12.51 1.45
N GLY A 336 5.44 -11.28 1.78
CA GLY A 336 6.80 -10.77 1.59
C GLY A 336 7.14 -10.40 0.15
N GLN A 337 6.16 -10.33 -0.75
CA GLN A 337 6.32 -9.79 -2.09
C GLN A 337 6.70 -8.30 -2.01
N SER A 338 7.66 -7.86 -2.83
CA SER A 338 7.99 -6.45 -2.94
C SER A 338 6.92 -5.68 -3.71
N ALA A 339 6.85 -4.36 -3.51
CA ALA A 339 5.95 -3.50 -4.29
C ALA A 339 6.23 -3.65 -5.79
N GLU A 340 7.50 -3.60 -6.20
CA GLU A 340 7.92 -3.80 -7.60
C GLU A 340 7.40 -5.12 -8.18
N ALA A 341 7.58 -6.25 -7.48
CA ALA A 341 7.13 -7.55 -7.97
C ALA A 341 5.60 -7.68 -8.00
N PHE A 342 4.88 -6.96 -7.14
CA PHE A 342 3.42 -6.92 -7.16
C PHE A 342 2.91 -6.10 -8.34
N LEU A 343 3.49 -4.93 -8.57
CA LEU A 343 3.18 -4.08 -9.73
C LEU A 343 3.48 -4.79 -11.06
N ASP A 344 4.59 -5.52 -11.18
CA ASP A 344 4.89 -6.34 -12.36
C ASP A 344 3.84 -7.43 -12.62
N ALA A 345 3.30 -8.02 -11.55
CA ALA A 345 2.25 -9.02 -11.63
C ALA A 345 0.90 -8.40 -12.08
N LEU A 346 0.61 -7.16 -11.67
CA LEU A 346 -0.55 -6.40 -12.15
C LEU A 346 -0.38 -6.00 -13.62
N ALA A 347 0.81 -5.52 -14.00
CA ALA A 347 1.14 -5.16 -15.39
C ALA A 347 1.02 -6.36 -16.34
N SER A 348 1.41 -7.55 -15.89
CA SER A 348 1.24 -8.80 -16.66
C SER A 348 -0.23 -9.17 -16.92
N ARG A 349 -1.17 -8.57 -16.18
CA ARG A 349 -2.63 -8.69 -16.36
C ARG A 349 -3.23 -7.52 -17.14
N GLY A 350 -2.42 -6.55 -17.57
CA GLY A 350 -2.86 -5.37 -18.31
C GLY A 350 -3.08 -4.11 -17.46
N TYR A 351 -2.85 -4.17 -16.14
CA TYR A 351 -3.03 -3.01 -15.27
C TYR A 351 -1.74 -2.20 -15.13
N THR A 352 -1.77 -0.94 -15.56
CA THR A 352 -0.64 -0.01 -15.43
C THR A 352 -1.06 1.23 -14.65
N PRO A 353 -0.23 1.77 -13.74
CA PRO A 353 -0.55 3.00 -13.03
C PRO A 353 -0.71 4.19 -13.97
N ALA A 354 -1.79 4.95 -13.77
CA ALA A 354 -2.08 6.21 -14.46
C ALA A 354 -1.71 7.43 -13.61
N GLY A 355 -1.73 7.29 -12.28
CA GLY A 355 -1.36 8.33 -11.33
C GLY A 355 -0.50 7.81 -10.17
N TYR A 356 0.13 8.73 -9.46
CA TYR A 356 1.09 8.47 -8.38
C TYR A 356 0.84 9.39 -7.19
N GLY A 357 1.18 8.91 -5.99
CA GLY A 357 1.09 9.66 -4.74
C GLY A 357 2.24 9.34 -3.79
N GLU A 358 2.54 10.27 -2.88
CA GLU A 358 3.51 10.06 -1.81
C GLU A 358 2.97 10.61 -0.48
N ALA A 359 3.25 9.91 0.62
CA ALA A 359 2.91 10.33 1.98
C ALA A 359 4.05 10.01 2.95
N VAL A 360 4.10 10.70 4.08
CA VAL A 360 5.12 10.48 5.12
C VAL A 360 4.44 10.38 6.48
N PHE A 361 4.82 9.38 7.26
CA PHE A 361 4.27 9.11 8.58
C PHE A 361 5.37 8.89 9.61
N ASP A 362 5.21 9.44 10.81
CA ASP A 362 6.16 9.27 11.93
C ASP A 362 5.55 8.56 13.16
N GLY A 363 4.31 8.10 13.02
CA GLY A 363 3.58 7.33 14.02
C GLY A 363 2.40 6.55 13.44
N PRO A 364 1.74 5.71 14.26
CA PRO A 364 0.51 5.03 13.86
C PRO A 364 -0.69 5.98 13.97
N ASP A 365 -1.80 5.60 13.33
CA ASP A 365 -3.09 6.32 13.35
C ASP A 365 -3.00 7.76 12.80
N GLN A 366 -2.02 8.01 11.92
CA GLN A 366 -1.91 9.26 11.19
C GLN A 366 -2.59 9.15 9.83
N HIS A 367 -3.21 10.23 9.38
CA HIS A 367 -3.92 10.30 8.11
C HIS A 367 -3.26 11.32 7.18
N ALA A 368 -3.18 10.99 5.90
CA ALA A 368 -2.76 11.91 4.84
C ALA A 368 -3.70 11.79 3.65
N THR A 369 -4.34 12.90 3.26
CA THR A 369 -5.07 13.00 2.00
C THR A 369 -4.08 13.34 0.88
N VAL A 370 -3.99 12.47 -0.12
CA VAL A 370 -3.04 12.59 -1.23
C VAL A 370 -3.80 12.66 -2.54
N GLN A 371 -3.54 13.70 -3.33
CA GLN A 371 -4.04 13.83 -4.68
C GLN A 371 -3.13 13.08 -5.65
N ALA A 372 -3.70 12.38 -6.65
CA ALA A 372 -2.94 11.72 -7.69
C ALA A 372 -2.26 12.73 -8.62
N HIS A 373 -1.01 12.43 -9.00
CA HIS A 373 -0.25 13.16 -10.01
C HIS A 373 0.20 12.24 -11.14
N THR A 374 0.33 12.78 -12.35
CA THR A 374 0.96 12.07 -13.47
C THR A 374 2.45 11.88 -13.23
N ALA A 375 3.12 11.07 -14.05
CA ALA A 375 4.56 10.85 -13.95
C ALA A 375 5.39 12.16 -14.09
N ASP A 376 4.84 13.17 -14.77
CA ASP A 376 5.46 14.49 -14.96
C ASP A 376 5.15 15.48 -13.82
N GLY A 377 4.31 15.09 -12.85
CA GLY A 377 3.99 15.86 -11.64
C GLY A 377 2.72 16.73 -11.74
N GLU A 378 2.05 16.75 -12.88
CA GLU A 378 0.76 17.45 -13.02
C GLU A 378 -0.35 16.69 -12.30
N PRO A 379 -1.42 17.37 -11.81
CA PRO A 379 -2.60 16.69 -11.29
C PRO A 379 -3.15 15.65 -12.27
N TYR A 380 -3.33 14.42 -11.79
CA TYR A 380 -4.06 13.41 -12.55
C TYR A 380 -5.57 13.74 -12.47
N LEU A 381 -6.25 13.70 -13.62
CA LEU A 381 -7.67 13.98 -13.75
C LEU A 381 -8.38 12.72 -14.26
N ALA A 382 -9.56 12.44 -13.71
CA ALA A 382 -10.39 11.32 -14.12
C ALA A 382 -10.68 11.38 -15.63
N PRO A 383 -10.59 10.24 -16.33
CA PRO A 383 -10.62 10.19 -17.79
C PRO A 383 -12.04 10.46 -18.33
N VAL A 384 -12.13 11.00 -19.56
CA VAL A 384 -13.42 11.38 -20.17
C VAL A 384 -14.29 10.19 -20.56
N ASP A 385 -13.64 9.06 -20.87
CA ASP A 385 -14.21 7.75 -21.18
C ASP A 385 -14.62 6.96 -19.91
N GLY A 386 -14.27 7.47 -18.72
CA GLY A 386 -14.69 6.88 -17.44
C GLY A 386 -14.01 5.56 -17.09
N GLY A 387 -14.75 4.69 -16.39
CA GLY A 387 -14.29 3.37 -15.92
C GLY A 387 -13.90 3.34 -14.45
N PHE A 388 -13.63 2.15 -13.91
CA PHE A 388 -13.27 2.02 -12.49
C PHE A 388 -11.81 2.38 -12.25
N GLY A 389 -11.53 2.86 -11.04
CA GLY A 389 -10.18 3.16 -10.57
C GLY A 389 -9.92 2.59 -9.19
N THR A 390 -8.65 2.35 -8.86
CA THR A 390 -8.23 1.88 -7.53
C THR A 390 -6.82 2.32 -7.21
N TRP A 391 -6.53 2.45 -5.93
CA TRP A 391 -5.18 2.69 -5.43
C TRP A 391 -4.49 1.41 -4.96
N VAL A 392 -3.17 1.41 -5.06
CA VAL A 392 -2.26 0.50 -4.36
C VAL A 392 -1.21 1.36 -3.67
N TRP A 393 -0.94 1.09 -2.40
CA TRP A 393 0.04 1.81 -1.60
C TRP A 393 1.08 0.89 -1.02
N ALA A 394 2.28 1.41 -0.80
CA ALA A 394 3.35 0.65 -0.16
C ALA A 394 4.27 1.48 0.74
N PHE A 395 4.71 0.86 1.84
CA PHE A 395 5.99 1.19 2.44
C PHE A 395 7.08 0.34 1.80
N GLU A 396 7.78 0.91 0.81
CA GLU A 396 8.89 0.24 0.14
C GLU A 396 10.15 0.28 1.01
N ARG A 397 10.63 -0.85 1.50
CA ARG A 397 11.83 -0.94 2.34
C ARG A 397 13.06 -0.36 1.64
N GLY A 398 13.18 -0.57 0.33
CA GLY A 398 14.29 -0.06 -0.46
C GLY A 398 14.41 1.47 -0.45
N ARG A 399 13.27 2.18 -0.35
CA ARG A 399 13.17 3.64 -0.40
C ARG A 399 13.21 4.33 0.97
N GLN A 400 13.18 3.56 2.06
CA GLN A 400 13.26 4.12 3.40
C GLN A 400 14.68 4.56 3.78
N SER A 401 14.77 5.42 4.81
CA SER A 401 16.06 5.81 5.41
C SER A 401 16.87 4.60 5.90
N GLU A 402 18.20 4.75 6.05
CA GLU A 402 19.06 3.70 6.63
C GLU A 402 18.54 3.22 7.99
N GLN A 403 18.09 4.15 8.84
CA GLN A 403 17.53 3.83 10.14
C GLN A 403 16.25 2.99 10.03
N ALA A 404 15.30 3.38 9.17
CA ALA A 404 14.04 2.66 8.99
C ALA A 404 14.25 1.25 8.45
N ARG A 405 15.23 1.05 7.57
CA ARG A 405 15.60 -0.28 7.03
C ARG A 405 16.15 -1.25 8.07
N GLU A 406 16.55 -0.77 9.25
CA GLU A 406 16.91 -1.63 10.38
C GLU A 406 15.70 -2.19 11.13
N TYR A 407 14.55 -1.52 11.03
CA TYR A 407 13.34 -1.86 11.77
C TYR A 407 12.26 -2.50 10.88
N MET A 408 12.31 -2.26 9.57
CA MET A 408 11.41 -2.86 8.60
C MET A 408 12.12 -4.00 7.86
N THR A 409 11.52 -5.19 7.85
CA THR A 409 12.14 -6.41 7.29
C THR A 409 11.79 -6.66 5.83
N GLN A 410 10.67 -6.14 5.36
CA GLN A 410 10.12 -6.34 4.03
C GLN A 410 9.26 -5.12 3.64
N ASP A 411 8.82 -5.08 2.38
CA ASP A 411 7.83 -4.10 1.94
C ASP A 411 6.46 -4.41 2.57
N VAL A 412 5.65 -3.36 2.71
CA VAL A 412 4.23 -3.48 3.05
C VAL A 412 3.48 -2.93 1.86
N VAL A 413 2.54 -3.68 1.31
CA VAL A 413 1.82 -3.33 0.08
C VAL A 413 0.33 -3.59 0.32
N THR A 414 -0.54 -2.64 -0.02
CA THR A 414 -1.99 -2.83 0.05
C THR A 414 -2.48 -3.65 -1.16
N PRO A 415 -3.60 -4.37 -1.03
CA PRO A 415 -4.23 -5.06 -2.16
C PRO A 415 -4.67 -4.10 -3.28
N PHE A 416 -4.74 -4.65 -4.50
CA PHE A 416 -5.37 -4.00 -5.65
C PHE A 416 -6.87 -4.32 -5.68
N LEU A 417 -7.73 -3.35 -6.03
CA LEU A 417 -9.19 -3.46 -6.00
C LEU A 417 -9.75 -3.79 -4.60
N GLU A 418 -9.15 -3.21 -3.56
CA GLU A 418 -9.79 -3.20 -2.25
C GLU A 418 -11.06 -2.32 -2.30
N ILE A 419 -12.15 -2.78 -1.69
CA ILE A 419 -13.46 -2.11 -1.78
C ILE A 419 -13.39 -0.63 -1.38
N PRO A 420 -12.76 -0.25 -0.23
CA PRO A 420 -12.67 1.16 0.15
C PRO A 420 -11.80 2.01 -0.79
N GLU A 421 -10.96 1.37 -1.61
CA GLU A 421 -10.00 2.00 -2.52
C GLU A 421 -10.53 2.18 -3.93
N THR A 422 -11.65 1.54 -4.24
CA THR A 422 -12.17 1.47 -5.60
C THR A 422 -13.24 2.52 -5.80
N ASN A 423 -13.09 3.32 -6.86
CA ASN A 423 -14.05 4.34 -7.25
C ASN A 423 -14.50 4.16 -8.70
N ALA A 424 -15.65 4.71 -9.04
CA ALA A 424 -16.09 4.87 -10.42
C ALA A 424 -15.65 6.25 -10.95
N ASN A 425 -15.07 6.30 -12.15
CA ASN A 425 -14.86 7.54 -12.88
C ASN A 425 -15.99 7.68 -13.90
N ARG A 426 -16.79 8.73 -13.81
CA ARG A 426 -17.94 8.93 -14.68
C ARG A 426 -17.53 9.43 -16.04
N ALA A 427 -17.96 8.72 -17.08
CA ALA A 427 -17.80 9.13 -18.46
C ALA A 427 -18.61 10.40 -18.75
N ARG A 428 -18.11 11.22 -19.66
CA ARG A 428 -18.79 12.42 -20.16
C ARG A 428 -19.40 12.13 -21.52
N VAL A 429 -20.72 12.30 -21.61
CA VAL A 429 -21.47 12.13 -22.85
C VAL A 429 -21.53 13.44 -23.64
N THR A 430 -21.45 13.31 -24.96
CA THR A 430 -21.71 14.37 -25.93
C THR A 430 -23.03 14.07 -26.65
N VAL A 431 -23.83 15.12 -26.86
CA VAL A 431 -25.13 15.04 -27.54
C VAL A 431 -25.13 16.07 -28.65
N GLU A 432 -25.40 15.63 -29.86
CA GLU A 432 -25.68 16.48 -31.01
C GLU A 432 -27.09 16.19 -31.51
N SER A 433 -27.87 17.21 -31.83
CA SER A 433 -29.26 17.04 -32.25
C SER A 433 -29.62 18.00 -33.39
N THR A 434 -30.54 17.59 -34.25
CA THR A 434 -31.06 18.40 -35.34
C THR A 434 -32.48 18.00 -35.73
N VAL A 435 -33.41 18.95 -35.62
CA VAL A 435 -34.77 18.74 -36.12
C VAL A 435 -34.76 18.51 -37.63
N THR A 436 -35.73 17.75 -38.12
CA THR A 436 -35.84 17.45 -39.56
C THR A 436 -36.20 18.69 -40.37
N GLU A 437 -37.06 19.55 -39.81
CA GLU A 437 -37.47 20.80 -40.43
C GLU A 437 -37.35 21.91 -39.38
N HIS A 438 -36.53 22.93 -39.64
CA HIS A 438 -36.45 24.10 -38.75
C HIS A 438 -37.62 25.07 -38.94
N SER A 439 -38.43 24.90 -39.99
CA SER A 439 -39.71 25.58 -40.13
C SER A 439 -40.77 24.70 -40.75
N ALA A 440 -41.94 24.65 -40.11
CA ALA A 440 -43.07 23.83 -40.51
C ALA A 440 -44.39 24.64 -40.51
N THR A 441 -45.51 23.96 -40.73
CA THR A 441 -46.85 24.54 -40.66
C THR A 441 -47.74 23.74 -39.71
N VAL A 442 -48.81 24.37 -39.20
CA VAL A 442 -49.77 23.68 -38.33
C VAL A 442 -50.30 22.41 -39.01
N GLY A 443 -50.27 21.30 -38.26
CA GLY A 443 -50.62 19.96 -38.72
C GLY A 443 -49.44 19.13 -39.25
N ALA A 444 -48.24 19.71 -39.38
CA ALA A 444 -47.03 18.96 -39.74
C ALA A 444 -46.65 17.94 -38.66
N GLU A 445 -46.08 16.81 -39.09
CA GLU A 445 -45.45 15.84 -38.19
C GLU A 445 -44.01 16.28 -37.95
N LEU A 446 -43.65 16.50 -36.68
CA LEU A 446 -42.32 16.94 -36.27
C LEU A 446 -41.47 15.73 -35.90
N SER A 447 -40.18 15.83 -36.19
CA SER A 447 -39.19 14.83 -35.83
C SER A 447 -37.80 15.42 -35.66
N ASP A 448 -36.96 14.68 -34.95
CA ASP A 448 -35.60 15.04 -34.57
C ASP A 448 -34.66 13.83 -34.70
N THR A 449 -33.39 14.09 -35.04
CA THR A 449 -32.31 13.11 -35.07
C THR A 449 -31.25 13.53 -34.06
N ILE A 450 -31.06 12.71 -33.02
CA ILE A 450 -30.10 12.95 -31.94
C ILE A 450 -28.98 11.92 -32.05
N THR A 451 -27.73 12.35 -32.12
CA THR A 451 -26.54 11.49 -32.05
C THR A 451 -25.89 11.64 -30.67
N VAL A 452 -25.67 10.51 -30.01
CA VAL A 452 -25.12 10.45 -28.65
C VAL A 452 -23.83 9.63 -28.65
N SER A 453 -22.79 10.14 -27.99
CA SER A 453 -21.50 9.46 -27.86
C SER A 453 -20.88 9.67 -26.47
N GLY A 454 -19.98 8.77 -26.07
CA GLY A 454 -19.26 8.85 -24.79
C GLY A 454 -19.83 8.03 -23.64
N PHE A 455 -20.89 7.24 -23.87
CA PHE A 455 -21.25 6.16 -22.95
C PHE A 455 -20.18 5.06 -22.99
N PRO A 456 -19.92 4.34 -21.87
CA PRO A 456 -19.19 3.08 -21.91
C PRO A 456 -19.82 2.10 -22.90
N ASP A 457 -19.00 1.27 -23.57
CA ASP A 457 -19.47 0.36 -24.62
C ASP A 457 -20.52 -0.67 -24.14
N ASP A 458 -20.45 -1.04 -22.87
CA ASP A 458 -21.35 -1.97 -22.18
C ASP A 458 -22.49 -1.26 -21.42
N HIS A 459 -22.63 0.06 -21.54
CA HIS A 459 -23.62 0.80 -20.75
C HIS A 459 -25.05 0.33 -21.03
N GLY A 460 -25.83 0.23 -19.95
CA GLY A 460 -27.18 -0.35 -19.95
C GLY A 460 -27.20 -1.87 -19.75
N SER A 461 -26.03 -2.52 -19.73
CA SER A 461 -25.90 -3.95 -19.43
C SER A 461 -25.23 -4.24 -18.08
N PHE A 462 -24.63 -3.24 -17.43
CA PHE A 462 -24.05 -3.41 -16.10
C PHE A 462 -25.14 -3.39 -15.02
N ASP A 463 -25.33 -4.54 -14.38
CA ASP A 463 -26.34 -4.78 -13.35
C ASP A 463 -25.99 -4.17 -11.97
N GLY A 464 -24.83 -3.51 -11.86
CA GLY A 464 -24.29 -3.02 -10.59
C GLY A 464 -23.41 -4.04 -9.87
N ASP A 465 -22.75 -3.58 -8.81
CA ASP A 465 -21.98 -4.42 -7.90
C ASP A 465 -22.27 -4.05 -6.44
N ASP A 466 -23.06 -4.88 -5.75
CA ASP A 466 -23.43 -4.66 -4.34
C ASP A 466 -22.24 -4.73 -3.38
N ALA A 467 -21.17 -5.47 -3.72
CA ALA A 467 -20.01 -5.65 -2.85
C ALA A 467 -19.12 -4.40 -2.85
N TYR A 468 -18.92 -3.80 -4.02
CA TYR A 468 -18.22 -2.53 -4.22
C TYR A 468 -19.14 -1.31 -4.04
N GLY A 469 -20.46 -1.51 -4.02
CA GLY A 469 -21.47 -0.48 -3.76
C GLY A 469 -21.85 0.35 -4.97
N PHE A 470 -21.61 -0.13 -6.19
CA PHE A 470 -21.96 0.58 -7.43
C PHE A 470 -23.35 0.16 -7.93
N GLY A 471 -24.17 1.14 -8.29
CA GLY A 471 -25.49 0.91 -8.85
C GLY A 471 -25.46 0.36 -10.27
N ALA A 472 -26.57 -0.26 -10.69
CA ALA A 472 -26.80 -0.62 -12.08
C ALA A 472 -26.87 0.63 -12.97
N ASP A 473 -26.55 0.46 -14.25
CA ASP A 473 -26.67 1.53 -15.23
C ASP A 473 -28.12 2.00 -15.35
N THR A 474 -28.29 3.31 -15.52
CA THR A 474 -29.60 3.85 -15.87
C THR A 474 -29.90 3.54 -17.33
N ALA A 475 -30.80 2.58 -17.56
CA ALA A 475 -31.06 2.04 -18.91
C ALA A 475 -31.57 3.04 -19.95
N TYR A 476 -32.19 4.15 -19.52
CA TYR A 476 -32.89 5.07 -20.40
C TYR A 476 -32.48 6.53 -20.22
N ALA A 477 -32.31 7.21 -21.34
CA ALA A 477 -32.35 8.66 -21.47
C ALA A 477 -33.76 9.11 -21.87
N GLN A 478 -34.05 10.40 -21.69
CA GLN A 478 -35.34 10.99 -21.99
C GLN A 478 -35.22 12.09 -23.04
N VAL A 479 -36.11 12.08 -24.03
CA VAL A 479 -36.35 13.22 -24.91
C VAL A 479 -37.68 13.85 -24.57
N ARG A 480 -37.65 15.15 -24.28
CA ARG A 480 -38.81 15.97 -23.92
C ARG A 480 -39.09 16.93 -25.05
N VAL A 481 -40.36 17.14 -25.38
CA VAL A 481 -40.73 18.10 -26.42
C VAL A 481 -41.61 19.18 -25.83
N TRP A 482 -41.18 20.42 -25.98
CA TRP A 482 -41.85 21.61 -25.48
C TRP A 482 -42.48 22.39 -26.62
N TRP A 483 -43.66 22.96 -26.37
CA TRP A 483 -44.22 24.05 -27.17
C TRP A 483 -44.02 25.38 -26.44
N ALA A 484 -43.67 26.44 -27.17
CA ALA A 484 -43.65 27.80 -26.67
C ALA A 484 -44.24 28.82 -27.67
N GLY A 485 -45.12 29.71 -27.22
CA GLY A 485 -45.77 30.69 -28.11
C GLY A 485 -46.96 31.39 -27.45
N ASP A 486 -47.60 32.29 -28.20
CA ASP A 486 -48.87 32.89 -27.78
C ASP A 486 -50.02 32.08 -28.36
N PRO A 487 -50.87 31.41 -27.57
CA PRO A 487 -51.92 30.56 -28.14
C PRO A 487 -53.03 31.33 -28.87
N ALA A 488 -53.08 32.67 -28.73
CA ALA A 488 -54.12 33.52 -29.30
C ALA A 488 -53.67 34.32 -30.53
N ASP A 489 -52.37 34.62 -30.66
CA ASP A 489 -51.87 35.50 -31.71
C ASP A 489 -50.45 35.13 -32.19
N PRO A 490 -50.28 34.58 -33.42
CA PRO A 490 -48.98 34.17 -33.96
C PRO A 490 -47.98 35.31 -34.10
N THR A 491 -48.43 36.56 -34.09
CA THR A 491 -47.52 37.71 -34.17
C THR A 491 -46.74 37.94 -32.87
N ASN A 492 -47.15 37.30 -31.77
CA ASN A 492 -46.49 37.40 -30.47
C ASN A 492 -45.57 36.22 -30.15
N ASP A 493 -45.48 35.20 -31.00
CA ASP A 493 -44.68 33.99 -30.73
C ASP A 493 -43.19 34.29 -30.47
N GLU A 494 -42.65 35.34 -31.10
CA GLU A 494 -41.26 35.77 -30.88
C GLU A 494 -40.99 36.21 -29.44
N ALA A 495 -42.01 36.66 -28.70
CA ALA A 495 -41.86 37.03 -27.30
C ALA A 495 -41.62 35.80 -26.39
N TYR A 496 -41.92 34.60 -26.89
CA TYR A 496 -41.75 33.32 -26.20
C TYR A 496 -40.74 32.41 -26.92
N ARG A 497 -39.89 33.02 -27.77
CA ARG A 497 -38.79 32.31 -28.42
C ARG A 497 -37.87 31.70 -27.34
N PRO A 498 -37.50 30.41 -27.45
CA PRO A 498 -36.57 29.77 -26.51
C PRO A 498 -35.22 30.51 -26.45
N ASP A 499 -34.88 31.10 -25.30
CA ASP A 499 -33.67 31.90 -25.13
C ASP A 499 -32.82 31.53 -23.89
N THR A 500 -33.30 30.61 -23.04
CA THR A 500 -32.60 30.05 -21.89
C THR A 500 -32.01 28.67 -22.15
N VAL A 501 -30.92 28.32 -21.46
CA VAL A 501 -30.35 26.96 -21.51
C VAL A 501 -31.27 25.97 -20.79
N GLU A 502 -31.82 26.39 -19.66
CA GLU A 502 -32.74 25.61 -18.84
C GLU A 502 -34.15 25.58 -19.45
N GLU A 503 -34.82 24.45 -19.28
CA GLU A 503 -36.21 24.28 -19.68
C GLU A 503 -37.17 25.20 -18.89
N PRO A 504 -38.27 25.64 -19.53
CA PRO A 504 -39.26 26.49 -18.89
C PRO A 504 -40.11 25.71 -17.87
N GLN A 505 -40.84 26.44 -17.03
CA GLN A 505 -41.96 25.87 -16.28
C GLN A 505 -43.22 25.92 -17.13
N GLU A 506 -44.12 24.94 -16.99
CA GLU A 506 -45.39 24.95 -17.70
C GLU A 506 -46.25 26.16 -17.30
N ASP A 507 -46.70 26.91 -18.30
CA ASP A 507 -47.60 28.06 -18.17
C ASP A 507 -48.50 28.21 -19.42
N ASP A 508 -49.19 29.34 -19.56
CA ASP A 508 -50.08 29.58 -20.69
C ASP A 508 -49.34 29.67 -22.05
N ASN A 509 -48.03 29.90 -22.03
CA ASN A 509 -47.18 30.10 -23.21
C ASN A 509 -46.08 29.04 -23.35
N HIS A 510 -45.99 28.07 -22.44
CA HIS A 510 -45.03 26.96 -22.46
C HIS A 510 -45.73 25.66 -22.02
N ARG A 511 -45.74 24.64 -22.87
CA ARG A 511 -46.40 23.36 -22.58
C ARG A 511 -45.49 22.18 -22.89
N LEU A 512 -45.35 21.26 -21.94
CA LEU A 512 -44.67 20.00 -22.20
C LEU A 512 -45.61 19.09 -22.99
N LEU A 513 -45.23 18.74 -24.21
CA LEU A 513 -46.05 17.94 -25.11
C LEU A 513 -45.90 16.44 -24.86
N GLY A 514 -44.71 16.01 -24.44
CA GLY A 514 -44.44 14.61 -24.16
C GLY A 514 -43.02 14.37 -23.67
N VAL A 515 -42.85 13.17 -23.12
CA VAL A 515 -41.57 12.62 -22.65
C VAL A 515 -41.48 11.20 -23.19
N TRP A 516 -40.40 10.89 -23.88
CA TRP A 516 -40.15 9.56 -24.43
C TRP A 516 -38.80 9.05 -23.98
N GLU A 517 -38.71 7.74 -23.77
CA GLU A 517 -37.50 7.08 -23.30
C GLU A 517 -36.77 6.42 -24.47
N TYR A 518 -35.45 6.54 -24.46
CA TYR A 518 -34.56 5.89 -25.43
C TYR A 518 -33.42 5.20 -24.68
N PRO A 519 -32.87 4.09 -25.19
CA PRO A 519 -31.73 3.44 -24.56
C PRO A 519 -30.57 4.43 -24.36
N ALA A 520 -30.01 4.47 -23.15
CA ALA A 520 -28.89 5.35 -22.81
C ALA A 520 -27.57 4.76 -23.33
N VAL A 521 -27.38 4.72 -24.65
CA VAL A 521 -26.19 4.12 -25.29
C VAL A 521 -25.68 5.00 -26.41
N ASN A 522 -24.45 4.74 -26.86
CA ASN A 522 -23.89 5.40 -28.04
C ASN A 522 -24.72 5.05 -29.30
N GLY A 523 -25.01 6.05 -30.13
CA GLY A 523 -25.70 5.87 -31.40
C GLY A 523 -26.63 7.01 -31.78
N THR A 524 -27.46 6.77 -32.79
CA THR A 524 -28.41 7.73 -33.33
C THR A 524 -29.84 7.36 -32.93
N ILE A 525 -30.56 8.34 -32.41
CA ILE A 525 -31.94 8.27 -31.95
C ILE A 525 -32.80 9.08 -32.91
N ARG A 526 -33.87 8.47 -33.44
CA ARG A 526 -34.90 9.17 -34.20
C ARG A 526 -36.14 9.36 -33.34
N VAL A 527 -36.56 10.61 -33.17
CA VAL A 527 -37.73 11.00 -32.38
C VAL A 527 -38.80 11.54 -33.32
N GLY A 528 -40.07 11.14 -33.14
CA GLY A 528 -41.15 11.57 -34.03
C GLY A 528 -41.19 10.83 -35.37
N GLY A 529 -42.06 11.27 -36.29
CA GLY A 529 -42.23 10.61 -37.60
C GLY A 529 -42.73 9.16 -37.55
N GLY A 530 -43.22 8.70 -36.40
CA GLY A 530 -43.61 7.32 -36.15
C GLY A 530 -42.45 6.37 -35.78
N ALA A 531 -41.23 6.87 -35.59
CA ALA A 531 -40.13 6.08 -35.04
C ALA A 531 -40.48 5.59 -33.62
N PRO A 532 -40.19 4.33 -33.27
CA PRO A 532 -40.53 3.80 -31.96
C PRO A 532 -39.59 4.32 -30.85
N ASP A 533 -40.14 4.50 -29.65
CA ASP A 533 -39.35 4.69 -28.43
C ASP A 533 -38.74 3.38 -27.91
N ALA A 534 -38.06 3.42 -26.76
CA ALA A 534 -37.45 2.25 -26.11
C ALA A 534 -38.45 1.11 -25.80
N HIS A 535 -39.75 1.42 -25.71
CA HIS A 535 -40.82 0.47 -25.40
C HIS A 535 -41.47 -0.10 -26.67
N GLY A 536 -41.02 0.33 -27.85
CA GLY A 536 -41.57 -0.07 -29.13
C GLY A 536 -42.83 0.69 -29.54
N GLU A 537 -43.17 1.78 -28.84
CA GLU A 537 -44.34 2.61 -29.13
C GLU A 537 -43.99 3.69 -30.15
N ALA A 538 -44.77 3.79 -31.24
CA ALA A 538 -44.52 4.78 -32.29
C ALA A 538 -44.72 6.21 -31.78
N VAL A 539 -43.66 7.02 -31.82
CA VAL A 539 -43.67 8.42 -31.40
C VAL A 539 -44.19 9.29 -32.55
N ARG A 540 -45.31 9.97 -32.32
CA ARG A 540 -45.90 10.92 -33.28
C ARG A 540 -46.11 12.27 -32.61
N ILE A 541 -45.42 13.28 -33.12
CA ILE A 541 -45.50 14.65 -32.62
C ILE A 541 -46.13 15.48 -33.73
N THR A 542 -47.35 15.94 -33.54
CA THR A 542 -48.04 16.80 -34.51
C THR A 542 -48.02 18.23 -34.02
N ALA A 543 -47.64 19.15 -34.91
CA ALA A 543 -47.66 20.58 -34.64
C ALA A 543 -49.10 21.10 -34.58
N GLU A 544 -49.78 20.99 -33.43
CA GLU A 544 -51.20 21.34 -33.29
C GLU A 544 -51.49 22.85 -33.41
N GLN A 545 -50.47 23.68 -33.14
CA GLN A 545 -50.57 25.13 -33.09
C GLN A 545 -49.27 25.80 -33.55
N HIS A 546 -49.35 27.07 -33.93
CA HIS A 546 -48.19 27.89 -34.26
C HIS A 546 -47.31 28.15 -33.03
N GLY A 547 -46.08 28.58 -33.24
CA GLY A 547 -45.08 28.82 -32.20
C GLY A 547 -43.83 27.97 -32.39
N TRP A 548 -43.06 27.83 -31.31
CA TRP A 548 -41.80 27.10 -31.26
C TRP A 548 -42.00 25.71 -30.68
N TYR A 549 -41.36 24.71 -31.28
CA TYR A 549 -41.30 23.34 -30.75
C TYR A 549 -39.85 22.98 -30.54
N VAL A 550 -39.50 22.55 -29.33
CA VAL A 550 -38.11 22.29 -28.92
C VAL A 550 -37.98 20.86 -28.41
N PHE A 551 -37.02 20.12 -28.94
CA PHE A 551 -36.62 18.81 -28.46
C PHE A 551 -35.51 19.00 -27.43
N VAL A 552 -35.59 18.32 -26.29
CA VAL A 552 -34.57 18.39 -25.24
C VAL A 552 -34.19 16.97 -24.83
N TYR A 553 -32.96 16.59 -25.15
CA TYR A 553 -32.38 15.33 -24.67
C TYR A 553 -31.90 15.49 -23.23
N SER A 554 -32.04 14.44 -22.43
CA SER A 554 -31.53 14.40 -21.06
C SER A 554 -31.22 12.99 -20.59
N PHE A 555 -30.15 12.88 -19.82
CA PHE A 555 -29.78 11.70 -19.06
C PHE A 555 -29.47 12.11 -17.63
N ALA A 556 -30.07 11.42 -16.66
CA ALA A 556 -30.01 11.81 -15.24
C ALA A 556 -28.64 11.58 -14.59
N GLY A 557 -27.76 10.82 -15.25
CA GLY A 557 -26.52 10.32 -14.67
C GLY A 557 -26.73 9.06 -13.83
N ASP A 558 -25.66 8.30 -13.68
CA ASP A 558 -25.54 7.19 -12.74
C ASP A 558 -24.12 7.17 -12.15
N ASP A 559 -23.68 6.05 -11.59
CA ASP A 559 -22.34 5.92 -11.00
C ASP A 559 -21.23 5.85 -12.07
N ARG A 560 -21.56 5.55 -13.32
CA ARG A 560 -20.61 5.37 -14.43
C ARG A 560 -20.65 6.49 -15.47
N VAL A 561 -21.71 7.29 -15.51
CA VAL A 561 -21.90 8.33 -16.53
C VAL A 561 -22.47 9.62 -15.90
N MET A 562 -21.89 10.75 -16.29
CA MET A 562 -22.33 12.07 -15.82
C MET A 562 -23.74 12.43 -16.33
N PRO A 563 -24.51 13.24 -15.59
CA PRO A 563 -25.75 13.81 -16.12
C PRO A 563 -25.46 14.72 -17.32
N VAL A 564 -26.37 14.74 -18.29
CA VAL A 564 -26.33 15.65 -19.45
C VAL A 564 -27.74 16.06 -19.83
N THR A 565 -27.92 17.32 -20.22
CA THR A 565 -29.17 17.86 -20.77
C THR A 565 -28.81 18.81 -21.91
N SER A 566 -29.44 18.66 -23.07
CA SER A 566 -29.26 19.60 -24.18
C SER A 566 -29.94 20.95 -23.87
N ALA A 567 -29.47 22.02 -24.51
CA ALA A 567 -29.91 23.36 -24.16
C ALA A 567 -31.27 23.69 -24.78
N TYR A 568 -32.23 24.15 -23.97
CA TYR A 568 -33.58 24.52 -24.45
C TYR A 568 -33.57 25.63 -25.53
N ASN A 569 -32.56 26.48 -25.54
CA ASN A 569 -32.40 27.54 -26.54
C ASN A 569 -31.55 27.14 -27.76
N ASP A 570 -31.20 25.87 -27.91
CA ASP A 570 -30.47 25.41 -29.09
C ASP A 570 -31.33 25.60 -30.35
N GLY A 571 -30.78 26.35 -31.31
CA GLY A 571 -31.42 26.62 -32.59
C GLY A 571 -31.55 25.38 -33.47
N TRP A 572 -30.71 24.37 -33.26
CA TRP A 572 -30.75 23.10 -34.00
C TRP A 572 -31.84 22.15 -33.49
N GLU A 573 -32.21 22.27 -32.21
CA GLU A 573 -33.20 21.42 -31.56
C GLU A 573 -34.63 21.97 -31.65
N ARG A 574 -34.85 23.05 -32.42
CA ARG A 574 -36.15 23.70 -32.52
C ARG A 574 -36.69 23.90 -33.93
N THR A 575 -38.01 23.80 -34.03
CA THR A 575 -38.80 24.09 -35.22
C THR A 575 -39.72 25.28 -34.98
N ARG A 576 -39.72 26.24 -35.92
CA ARG A 576 -40.74 27.30 -35.98
C ARG A 576 -41.95 26.85 -36.79
N VAL A 577 -43.11 26.72 -36.16
CA VAL A 577 -44.38 26.36 -36.79
C VAL A 577 -45.20 27.61 -37.07
N ASN A 578 -45.56 27.81 -38.34
CA ASN A 578 -46.42 28.92 -38.77
C ASN A 578 -47.85 28.43 -39.06
N GLU A 579 -48.85 29.32 -38.95
CA GLU A 579 -50.25 28.98 -39.26
C GLU A 579 -50.46 28.59 -40.73
N TYR A 580 -49.70 29.21 -41.65
CA TYR A 580 -49.75 28.96 -43.08
C TYR A 580 -48.34 28.83 -43.67
N ASP A 581 -48.24 28.16 -44.82
CA ASP A 581 -46.99 28.06 -45.58
C ASP A 581 -46.65 29.41 -46.24
N THR A 582 -45.40 29.85 -46.10
CA THR A 582 -44.94 31.15 -46.60
C THR A 582 -43.99 30.92 -47.78
N PRO A 583 -44.31 31.35 -49.01
CA PRO A 583 -43.58 30.96 -50.23
C PRO A 583 -42.14 31.47 -50.37
N GLU A 584 -41.69 32.42 -49.53
CA GLU A 584 -40.41 33.14 -49.69
C GLU A 584 -39.33 32.70 -48.68
N ARG A 585 -39.48 31.52 -48.06
CA ARG A 585 -38.51 31.00 -47.08
C ARG A 585 -37.10 30.82 -47.68
N PRO A 586 -36.03 31.09 -46.94
CA PRO A 586 -34.67 30.77 -47.35
C PRO A 586 -34.50 29.29 -47.68
N VAL A 587 -33.73 29.01 -48.71
CA VAL A 587 -33.26 27.68 -49.09
C VAL A 587 -31.74 27.75 -49.25
N ILE A 588 -31.06 26.71 -48.79
CA ILE A 588 -29.63 26.52 -48.98
C ILE A 588 -29.38 25.23 -49.75
N THR A 589 -28.47 25.27 -50.71
CA THR A 589 -27.96 24.11 -51.44
C THR A 589 -26.46 24.23 -51.54
N THR A 590 -25.75 23.14 -51.32
CA THR A 590 -24.29 23.11 -51.16
C THR A 590 -23.65 22.19 -52.21
N GLN A 591 -22.32 22.25 -52.32
CA GLN A 591 -21.56 21.47 -53.29
C GLN A 591 -20.07 21.53 -52.93
N VAL A 592 -19.51 20.36 -52.62
CA VAL A 592 -18.08 20.20 -52.35
C VAL A 592 -17.23 20.37 -53.60
N GLY A 593 -16.00 20.83 -53.39
CA GLY A 593 -14.99 21.00 -54.43
C GLY A 593 -13.57 20.79 -53.90
N PRO A 594 -12.80 19.82 -54.43
CA PRO A 594 -13.20 18.71 -55.32
C PRO A 594 -13.98 17.61 -54.58
N GLU A 595 -14.75 16.79 -55.31
CA GLU A 595 -15.48 15.62 -54.75
C GLU A 595 -14.55 14.45 -54.36
N THR A 596 -13.34 14.39 -54.92
CA THR A 596 -12.34 13.36 -54.62
C THR A 596 -10.95 13.97 -54.52
N VAL A 597 -10.24 13.65 -53.45
CA VAL A 597 -8.89 14.15 -53.14
C VAL A 597 -8.01 13.04 -52.57
N ASN A 598 -6.69 13.17 -52.60
CA ASN A 598 -5.81 12.27 -51.85
C ASN A 598 -5.67 12.75 -50.39
N VAL A 599 -5.23 11.85 -49.50
CA VAL A 599 -4.82 12.23 -48.15
C VAL A 599 -3.87 13.43 -48.19
N GLY A 600 -4.21 14.47 -47.43
CA GLY A 600 -3.46 15.72 -47.33
C GLY A 600 -3.74 16.76 -48.42
N ASP A 601 -4.51 16.48 -49.47
CA ASP A 601 -4.90 17.47 -50.49
C ASP A 601 -6.04 18.40 -49.98
N PRO A 602 -6.13 19.66 -50.45
CA PRO A 602 -7.14 20.60 -49.99
C PRO A 602 -8.51 20.41 -50.69
N PHE A 603 -9.59 20.58 -49.94
CA PHE A 603 -10.98 20.64 -50.43
C PHE A 603 -11.79 21.68 -49.66
N HIS A 604 -12.94 22.10 -50.19
CA HIS A 604 -13.85 23.07 -49.57
C HIS A 604 -15.30 22.78 -49.99
N ASP A 605 -16.24 23.48 -49.39
CA ASP A 605 -17.66 23.47 -49.76
C ASP A 605 -18.15 24.88 -50.15
N THR A 606 -19.22 24.94 -50.93
CA THR A 606 -19.84 26.16 -51.42
C THR A 606 -21.35 26.11 -51.26
N ALA A 607 -21.91 27.04 -50.50
CA ALA A 607 -23.35 27.18 -50.28
C ALA A 607 -23.96 28.25 -51.20
N ARG A 608 -24.98 27.86 -51.95
CA ARG A 608 -25.90 28.74 -52.68
C ARG A 608 -27.16 28.96 -51.84
N ILE A 609 -27.50 30.21 -51.59
CA ILE A 609 -28.64 30.64 -50.78
C ILE A 609 -29.63 31.41 -51.66
N THR A 610 -30.91 31.10 -51.53
CA THR A 610 -32.02 31.78 -52.22
C THR A 610 -33.18 32.05 -51.27
N GLY A 611 -33.94 33.13 -51.47
CA GLY A 611 -35.13 33.48 -50.67
C GLY A 611 -34.96 34.72 -49.81
N ASP A 612 -35.90 34.99 -48.90
CA ASP A 612 -35.89 36.17 -48.04
C ASP A 612 -34.98 35.97 -46.83
N ILE A 613 -33.78 36.54 -46.90
CA ILE A 613 -32.76 36.41 -45.87
C ILE A 613 -32.91 37.54 -44.84
N PRO A 614 -33.07 37.25 -43.54
CA PRO A 614 -33.10 38.27 -42.49
C PRO A 614 -31.77 39.04 -42.38
N GLU A 615 -31.84 40.31 -41.96
CA GLU A 615 -30.64 41.11 -41.67
C GLU A 615 -29.78 40.44 -40.59
N GLY A 616 -28.46 40.44 -40.78
CA GLY A 616 -27.51 39.84 -39.84
C GLY A 616 -27.30 38.34 -39.98
N SER A 617 -27.96 37.68 -40.94
CA SER A 617 -27.78 36.24 -41.21
C SER A 617 -26.37 35.90 -41.72
N PHE A 618 -25.95 34.65 -41.52
CA PHE A 618 -24.66 34.11 -41.98
C PHE A 618 -24.78 32.61 -42.26
N VAL A 619 -23.90 32.07 -43.09
CA VAL A 619 -23.76 30.61 -43.27
C VAL A 619 -22.73 30.07 -42.30
N VAL A 620 -23.01 28.93 -41.70
CA VAL A 620 -22.08 28.12 -40.92
C VAL A 620 -21.74 26.87 -41.72
N PHE A 621 -20.45 26.58 -41.89
CA PHE A 621 -19.95 25.33 -42.46
C PHE A 621 -19.31 24.47 -41.37
N ASP A 622 -19.72 23.20 -41.31
CA ASP A 622 -19.06 22.13 -40.56
C ASP A 622 -18.50 21.09 -41.55
N ALA A 623 -17.33 20.54 -41.26
CA ALA A 623 -16.76 19.40 -41.98
C ALA A 623 -16.32 18.34 -40.96
N TYR A 624 -16.82 17.12 -41.08
CA TYR A 624 -16.49 16.01 -40.19
C TYR A 624 -15.21 15.31 -40.65
N GLU A 625 -14.48 14.68 -39.73
CA GLU A 625 -13.33 13.84 -40.05
C GLU A 625 -13.72 12.69 -41.01
N ALA A 626 -12.72 12.07 -41.63
CA ALA A 626 -12.99 10.98 -42.56
C ALA A 626 -13.50 9.74 -41.80
N VAL A 627 -14.55 9.09 -42.31
CA VAL A 627 -15.01 7.78 -41.82
C VAL A 627 -15.01 6.72 -42.94
N PRO A 628 -14.82 5.43 -42.62
CA PRO A 628 -14.99 4.35 -43.59
C PRO A 628 -16.39 4.32 -44.23
N GLU A 629 -16.45 3.82 -45.46
CA GLU A 629 -17.72 3.61 -46.17
C GLU A 629 -18.64 2.66 -45.38
N GLY A 630 -19.89 3.09 -45.14
CA GLY A 630 -20.91 2.34 -44.40
C GLY A 630 -21.00 2.66 -42.91
N GLN A 631 -20.18 3.57 -42.39
CA GLN A 631 -20.36 4.17 -41.07
C GLN A 631 -21.36 5.34 -41.14
N GLU A 632 -22.22 5.48 -40.12
CA GLU A 632 -23.15 6.61 -40.03
C GLU A 632 -22.37 7.93 -39.86
N PRO A 633 -22.72 8.99 -40.62
CA PRO A 633 -22.00 10.25 -40.59
C PRO A 633 -22.31 11.06 -39.32
N GLY A 634 -21.35 11.88 -38.87
CA GLY A 634 -21.57 12.84 -37.78
C GLY A 634 -21.25 12.32 -36.37
N GLY A 635 -20.84 11.06 -36.21
CA GLY A 635 -20.41 10.51 -34.92
C GLY A 635 -18.92 10.71 -34.59
N ASN A 636 -18.16 11.31 -35.48
CA ASN A 636 -16.70 11.46 -35.43
C ASN A 636 -16.28 12.94 -35.26
N GLY A 637 -14.98 13.20 -35.07
CA GLY A 637 -14.48 14.57 -34.86
C GLY A 637 -14.74 15.50 -36.06
N LYS A 638 -14.45 16.80 -35.90
CA LYS A 638 -14.63 17.79 -36.96
C LYS A 638 -13.29 18.36 -37.43
N LEU A 639 -13.12 18.38 -38.76
CA LEU A 639 -12.04 19.12 -39.44
C LEU A 639 -12.34 20.63 -39.50
N VAL A 640 -13.62 20.99 -39.59
CA VAL A 640 -14.10 22.37 -39.47
C VAL A 640 -15.25 22.38 -38.50
N ASP A 641 -15.12 23.21 -37.47
CA ASP A 641 -16.15 23.42 -36.49
C ASP A 641 -16.65 24.87 -36.58
N ALA A 642 -17.89 25.02 -37.01
CA ALA A 642 -18.62 26.28 -37.06
C ALA A 642 -17.92 27.44 -37.81
N HIS A 643 -17.43 27.21 -39.04
CA HIS A 643 -16.87 28.30 -39.84
C HIS A 643 -17.96 29.24 -40.36
N ARG A 644 -17.95 30.50 -39.88
CA ARG A 644 -18.98 31.50 -40.17
C ARG A 644 -18.63 32.38 -41.37
N VAL A 645 -19.54 32.47 -42.33
CA VAL A 645 -19.43 33.33 -43.52
C VAL A 645 -20.65 34.24 -43.60
N PRO A 646 -20.50 35.58 -43.53
CA PRO A 646 -21.63 36.50 -43.57
C PRO A 646 -22.34 36.46 -44.93
N VAL A 647 -23.66 36.66 -44.93
CA VAL A 647 -24.46 36.78 -46.16
C VAL A 647 -25.05 38.20 -46.31
N ASP A 648 -25.26 38.64 -47.54
CA ASP A 648 -25.91 39.91 -47.85
C ASP A 648 -27.43 39.72 -47.91
N HIS A 649 -28.14 40.20 -46.90
CA HIS A 649 -29.60 40.08 -46.79
C HIS A 649 -30.36 40.83 -47.90
N THR A 650 -29.71 41.72 -48.67
CA THR A 650 -30.34 42.47 -49.76
C THR A 650 -30.37 41.72 -51.08
N LEU A 651 -29.67 40.59 -51.17
CA LEU A 651 -29.60 39.76 -52.37
C LEU A 651 -30.60 38.59 -52.28
N PRO A 652 -31.50 38.42 -53.27
CA PRO A 652 -32.44 37.30 -53.30
C PRO A 652 -31.76 35.95 -53.63
N GLU A 653 -30.52 36.00 -54.13
CA GLU A 653 -29.67 34.84 -54.40
C GLU A 653 -28.19 35.22 -54.21
N GLN A 654 -27.43 34.37 -53.54
CA GLN A 654 -25.98 34.52 -53.39
C GLN A 654 -25.26 33.18 -53.18
N VAL A 655 -23.94 33.21 -53.31
CA VAL A 655 -23.08 32.04 -53.11
C VAL A 655 -21.92 32.42 -52.18
N VAL A 656 -21.66 31.59 -51.18
CA VAL A 656 -20.55 31.74 -50.23
C VAL A 656 -19.78 30.42 -50.12
N SER A 657 -18.50 30.48 -49.79
CA SER A 657 -17.63 29.30 -49.71
C SER A 657 -17.01 29.16 -48.33
N SER A 658 -16.78 27.92 -47.91
CA SER A 658 -16.02 27.61 -46.71
C SER A 658 -14.53 27.96 -46.86
N LEU A 659 -13.78 27.81 -45.77
CA LEU A 659 -12.31 27.71 -45.84
C LEU A 659 -11.89 26.38 -46.49
N GLU A 660 -10.64 26.30 -46.96
CA GLU A 660 -10.03 25.06 -47.45
C GLU A 660 -9.54 24.17 -46.29
N VAL A 661 -9.84 22.87 -46.39
CA VAL A 661 -9.62 21.83 -45.37
C VAL A 661 -8.80 20.70 -45.95
N ARG A 662 -8.13 19.91 -45.10
CA ARG A 662 -7.37 18.71 -45.47
C ARG A 662 -7.71 17.59 -44.48
N SER A 663 -7.77 16.35 -44.97
CA SER A 663 -7.89 15.16 -44.11
C SER A 663 -6.55 14.44 -44.06
N GLU A 664 -6.14 14.01 -42.86
CA GLU A 664 -4.95 13.16 -42.64
C GLU A 664 -5.25 11.67 -42.80
N GLU A 665 -6.53 11.29 -42.81
CA GLU A 665 -6.99 9.92 -42.95
C GLU A 665 -7.82 9.72 -44.23
N PRO A 666 -7.73 8.54 -44.86
CA PRO A 666 -8.60 8.18 -45.98
C PRO A 666 -10.02 7.87 -45.48
N GLY A 667 -11.03 8.11 -46.33
CA GLY A 667 -12.43 7.87 -46.02
C GLY A 667 -13.36 8.92 -46.59
N LEU A 668 -14.58 8.99 -46.08
CA LEU A 668 -15.62 9.93 -46.48
C LEU A 668 -15.67 11.10 -45.50
N VAL A 669 -15.47 12.31 -46.00
CA VAL A 669 -15.63 13.56 -45.26
C VAL A 669 -16.97 14.17 -45.60
N TYR A 670 -17.81 14.37 -44.58
CA TYR A 670 -19.15 14.90 -44.72
C TYR A 670 -19.18 16.40 -44.41
N TRP A 671 -19.87 17.19 -45.23
CA TRP A 671 -20.08 18.61 -45.04
C TRP A 671 -21.52 18.90 -44.64
N ARG A 672 -21.69 19.94 -43.82
CA ARG A 672 -22.99 20.53 -43.50
C ARG A 672 -22.88 22.03 -43.61
N ALA A 673 -23.80 22.66 -44.34
CA ALA A 673 -24.01 24.10 -44.25
C ALA A 673 -25.39 24.44 -43.71
N ALA A 674 -25.44 25.49 -42.89
CA ALA A 674 -26.68 26.06 -42.40
C ALA A 674 -26.68 27.58 -42.54
N LEU A 675 -27.76 28.12 -43.07
CA LEU A 675 -28.07 29.54 -42.98
C LEU A 675 -28.64 29.82 -41.58
N ILE A 676 -27.94 30.64 -40.81
CA ILE A 676 -28.29 31.03 -39.45
C ILE A 676 -28.71 32.50 -39.41
N SER A 677 -29.78 32.81 -38.66
CA SER A 677 -30.25 34.19 -38.44
C SER A 677 -29.27 34.98 -37.56
N GLY A 678 -29.39 36.31 -37.53
CA GLY A 678 -28.62 37.14 -36.60
C GLY A 678 -28.86 36.82 -35.12
N GLU A 679 -29.97 36.14 -34.81
CA GLU A 679 -30.40 35.74 -33.47
C GLU A 679 -30.04 34.27 -33.14
N GLY A 680 -29.46 33.54 -34.09
CA GLY A 680 -28.99 32.16 -33.90
C GLY A 680 -29.96 31.06 -34.33
N ASP A 681 -31.04 31.38 -35.04
CA ASP A 681 -31.98 30.37 -35.57
C ASP A 681 -31.44 29.73 -36.84
N VAL A 682 -31.57 28.41 -36.96
CA VAL A 682 -31.35 27.73 -38.23
C VAL A 682 -32.53 28.06 -39.15
N LEU A 683 -32.27 28.81 -40.21
CA LEU A 683 -33.27 29.23 -41.20
C LEU A 683 -33.43 28.21 -42.32
N ALA A 684 -32.31 27.62 -42.75
CA ALA A 684 -32.27 26.58 -43.76
C ALA A 684 -30.98 25.76 -43.59
N THR A 685 -31.09 24.45 -43.76
CA THR A 685 -29.97 23.50 -43.79
C THR A 685 -30.40 22.26 -44.59
N HIS A 686 -29.52 21.27 -44.68
CA HIS A 686 -29.79 19.98 -45.30
C HIS A 686 -29.27 18.87 -44.38
N GLU A 687 -29.78 17.65 -44.58
CA GLU A 687 -29.27 16.48 -43.86
C GLU A 687 -27.80 16.22 -44.21
N LEU A 688 -27.08 15.60 -43.27
CA LEU A 688 -25.70 15.19 -43.48
C LEU A 688 -25.65 14.01 -44.46
N GLY A 689 -24.70 14.01 -45.41
CA GLY A 689 -24.56 12.92 -46.38
C GLY A 689 -25.48 13.01 -47.61
N VAL A 690 -26.05 14.19 -47.88
CA VAL A 690 -26.72 14.48 -49.15
C VAL A 690 -25.71 14.43 -50.31
N GLU A 691 -26.16 14.01 -51.49
CA GLU A 691 -25.34 14.00 -52.71
C GLU A 691 -24.80 15.41 -53.00
N GLY A 692 -23.48 15.53 -53.19
CA GLY A 692 -22.80 16.82 -53.32
C GLY A 692 -22.16 17.34 -52.03
N GLU A 693 -22.41 16.70 -50.87
CA GLU A 693 -21.89 17.09 -49.55
C GLU A 693 -20.80 16.17 -49.01
N VAL A 694 -20.28 15.26 -49.86
CA VAL A 694 -19.34 14.22 -49.43
C VAL A 694 -18.08 14.30 -50.28
N VAL A 695 -16.94 14.44 -49.61
CA VAL A 695 -15.62 14.35 -50.22
C VAL A 695 -15.05 12.96 -49.96
N THR A 696 -14.63 12.27 -51.02
CA THR A 696 -13.89 11.00 -50.90
C THR A 696 -12.40 11.30 -50.80
N VAL A 697 -11.78 10.88 -49.70
CA VAL A 697 -10.34 11.00 -49.45
C VAL A 697 -9.68 9.63 -49.69
N GLU A 698 -8.84 9.54 -50.72
CA GLU A 698 -8.16 8.29 -51.09
C GLU A 698 -6.73 8.24 -50.55
N GLU A 699 -6.26 7.03 -50.20
CA GLU A 699 -4.83 6.84 -49.99
C GLU A 699 -4.07 7.09 -51.30
N PRO A 700 -2.94 7.82 -51.26
CA PRO A 700 -2.13 8.02 -52.45
C PRO A 700 -1.63 6.67 -52.97
N VAL A 701 -1.97 6.34 -54.21
CA VAL A 701 -1.50 5.11 -54.87
C VAL A 701 0.02 5.14 -54.96
N GLU A 702 0.71 4.27 -54.21
CA GLU A 702 2.17 4.14 -54.37
C GLU A 702 2.49 3.74 -55.82
N PRO A 703 3.46 4.40 -56.48
CA PRO A 703 3.84 4.03 -57.84
C PRO A 703 4.44 2.61 -57.82
N VAL A 704 3.75 1.67 -58.45
CA VAL A 704 4.26 0.33 -58.72
C VAL A 704 5.61 0.46 -59.44
N THR A 705 6.69 0.12 -58.73
CA THR A 705 8.02 0.00 -59.32
C THR A 705 8.00 -1.23 -60.23
N PRO A 706 8.25 -1.12 -61.54
CA PRO A 706 8.18 -2.28 -62.42
C PRO A 706 9.25 -3.30 -62.02
N GLU A 707 8.81 -4.52 -61.72
CA GLU A 707 9.65 -5.66 -61.41
C GLU A 707 10.60 -5.94 -62.59
N LYS A 708 11.88 -6.02 -62.28
CA LYS A 708 12.98 -6.30 -63.22
C LYS A 708 12.77 -7.68 -63.84
N ALA A 709 12.42 -7.73 -65.12
CA ALA A 709 12.32 -8.98 -65.86
C ALA A 709 13.66 -9.74 -65.88
N ASP A 710 13.65 -11.00 -65.43
CA ASP A 710 14.74 -11.94 -65.63
C ASP A 710 14.91 -12.29 -67.14
N PRO A 711 16.15 -12.53 -67.61
CA PRO A 711 16.42 -12.70 -69.03
C PRO A 711 15.96 -14.07 -69.55
N LEU A 712 15.18 -14.06 -70.64
CA LEU A 712 14.86 -15.26 -71.41
C LEU A 712 16.10 -15.83 -72.13
N PRO A 713 16.24 -17.16 -72.25
CA PRO A 713 17.36 -17.81 -72.90
C PRO A 713 17.28 -17.75 -74.43
N GLN A 714 18.47 -17.73 -75.02
CA GLN A 714 18.79 -17.57 -76.44
C GLN A 714 18.43 -18.79 -77.32
N ALA A 715 17.85 -18.53 -78.50
CA ALA A 715 17.97 -19.30 -79.73
C ALA A 715 17.80 -18.30 -80.89
N GLY A 716 18.84 -17.94 -81.69
CA GLY A 716 19.39 -18.73 -82.81
C GLY A 716 18.33 -18.87 -83.91
N SER A 717 18.42 -18.34 -85.14
CA SER A 717 19.55 -17.95 -85.99
C SER A 717 19.03 -17.29 -87.28
N ASP A 718 19.91 -16.48 -87.89
CA ASP A 718 20.07 -16.19 -89.33
C ASP A 718 19.24 -15.12 -90.10
N LEU A 719 20.03 -14.12 -90.54
CA LEU A 719 20.15 -13.54 -91.90
C LEU A 719 19.15 -12.50 -92.43
N LEU A 720 19.63 -11.24 -92.37
CA LEU A 720 19.77 -10.27 -93.47
C LEU A 720 18.56 -9.97 -94.40
N ALA A 721 18.09 -8.72 -94.26
CA ALA A 721 18.09 -7.67 -95.28
C ALA A 721 16.80 -7.33 -96.07
N VAL A 722 16.68 -6.00 -96.22
CA VAL A 722 16.05 -5.20 -97.29
C VAL A 722 14.62 -4.69 -97.06
N PHE A 723 14.56 -3.36 -96.86
CA PHE A 723 13.63 -2.37 -97.41
C PHE A 723 12.43 -2.86 -98.24
N GLY A 724 11.25 -2.30 -97.97
CA GLY A 724 10.22 -2.23 -99.02
C GLY A 724 8.80 -1.95 -98.56
N VAL A 725 8.46 -0.67 -98.52
CA VAL A 725 7.15 -0.03 -98.74
C VAL A 725 6.08 -0.89 -99.45
N ALA A 726 4.85 -0.90 -98.92
CA ALA A 726 3.54 -0.72 -99.60
C ALA A 726 2.44 -1.42 -98.78
N VAL A 727 1.53 -0.68 -98.13
CA VAL A 727 0.26 -0.17 -98.68
C VAL A 727 -0.69 -1.25 -99.18
N ALA A 728 -1.82 -1.31 -98.46
CA ALA A 728 -3.19 -1.62 -98.86
C ALA A 728 -3.79 -3.02 -98.62
N ALA A 729 -5.02 -2.92 -98.12
CA ALA A 729 -6.20 -3.74 -98.39
C ALA A 729 -6.57 -4.86 -97.39
N LEU A 730 -7.57 -4.50 -96.57
CA LEU A 730 -8.91 -5.12 -96.55
C LEU A 730 -9.01 -6.65 -96.45
N ALA A 731 -9.51 -7.04 -95.27
CA ALA A 731 -10.78 -7.75 -95.08
C ALA A 731 -10.84 -9.28 -95.18
N VAL A 732 -11.64 -9.79 -94.23
CA VAL A 732 -12.37 -11.06 -94.17
C VAL A 732 -11.58 -12.28 -93.68
N GLY A 733 -12.10 -12.85 -92.59
CA GLY A 733 -11.71 -14.18 -92.14
C GLY A 733 -12.31 -14.56 -90.80
N ALA A 734 -13.63 -14.44 -90.67
CA ALA A 734 -14.38 -15.05 -89.58
C ALA A 734 -14.20 -16.58 -89.57
N VAL A 735 -14.75 -17.23 -88.53
CA VAL A 735 -15.25 -18.62 -88.50
C VAL A 735 -14.34 -19.63 -87.78
N MET A 736 -14.72 -19.86 -86.51
CA MET A 736 -15.16 -21.15 -85.94
C MET A 736 -14.29 -21.88 -84.90
N LEU A 737 -15.00 -22.11 -83.80
CA LEU A 737 -15.22 -23.38 -83.10
C LEU A 737 -14.08 -23.99 -82.27
N ALA A 738 -14.43 -24.01 -80.98
CA ALA A 738 -14.58 -25.21 -80.18
C ALA A 738 -13.28 -25.86 -79.70
N SER A 739 -13.04 -25.53 -78.43
CA SER A 739 -12.95 -26.49 -77.32
C SER A 739 -11.83 -27.53 -77.33
N ILE A 740 -11.20 -27.60 -76.16
CA ILE A 740 -10.60 -28.76 -75.48
C ILE A 740 -9.13 -28.50 -75.19
N ARG A 741 -8.84 -28.01 -73.97
CA ARG A 741 -8.14 -28.86 -72.99
C ARG A 741 -8.11 -28.23 -71.60
N ARG A 742 -8.63 -29.02 -70.66
CA ARG A 742 -8.45 -28.91 -69.21
C ARG A 742 -7.07 -29.44 -68.81
N ARG A 743 -6.54 -28.83 -67.74
CA ARG A 743 -5.77 -29.43 -66.63
C ARG A 743 -4.38 -29.98 -66.92
N SER A 744 -3.37 -29.39 -66.27
CA SER A 744 -3.04 -29.74 -64.88
C SER A 744 -2.54 -28.51 -64.15
#